data_AF-A0A351KTT4-F1
#
_entry.id   AF-A0A351KTT4-F1
#
_cell.length_a   1.000
_cell.length_b   1.000
_cell.length_c   1.000
_cell.angle_alpha   90.00
_cell.angle_beta   90.00
_cell.angle_gamma   90.00
#
_symmetry.space_group_name_H-M   'P 1'
#
loop_
_entity.id
_entity.type
_entity.pdbx_description
1 polymer ?
#
loop_
_entity_poly.entity_id
_entity_poly.type
_entity_poly.pdbx_seq_one_letter_code
_entity_poly.pdbx_strand_id
1 'polypeptide(L)'
;MPARHAHPLDSSTCRTVILLLLFNLATAAKANDGEAPFALKNDPPARSAAPLSLSPRSELNDPIINPPNNPYYLAPGSFYGPNGVINQGIIWGTGTFLSAVENHNLLITSETDPKDAPEHFIEPKQNIRQIHGSALPPWLKYGRVDAVATQTVRGDYRQTDEGSLLFKVTPTGNSRLLVEGPFLRVEGALKLDLEHFDAAHKGPLRPTYTLIETTQPDARLDPASLAVQIANDNPNWGYRITETDKGQVFLTMDPLRYFRQQAQTLNQRFLATILDHEVPKASGALYNALNTLYQLPQNQLRDTLTRIDGELHAETPGVLYSAVADAWNPVYARMGMSASQGGYVAGDEPHFWASGLGSFGGVDGNLNATGYRQQSAGSLVGADTQILDLIRVGLTAGYLSAGASRSGIDDHLSANLWQIGGYADLPFGTNGHFGLLVGYDQGQTSTRNTSLLGTSTSSGDARLITAEAIASWHHDLGGGHSLTPIIALQSLTTQHSGLMESGLSALNASTGSFSSNFVSARVQARYDYQWRALEADWTSSLAIGFREMLNQPLADREIHYVGTTDGDFLVEGAQSNGKTGAGLINAGLTGHLSNQFDLELGYRGIYTGTSRLSSFQGNLVWNYDAPEIQGVKDDEAVKPSLENPNAVAGEASPLTIRDPGADMANYPNSAFTLPEGGFYLESTPFGFTGESTGSGPQTESGQVLLRYGLVDNIELRLFYTPYEVQQHRTGSEAGSGPLAFDTKIHLWDAWEEYFIPAAGFELTITTPWLSSTAFQPSTSPGFSFNFDQDLPFDIGLEYNFGATDYANPGGLSQSEWQFASQWAAQRDITEDVAIFFNGYYNRTSLPRVTHHHKEISKDQPQVICSESNPQDGHTHCKTVDRIINVATTVLVPSDVDPSVPVVLGGGLIWTLDDHIQLFGNAAAGVTQGSPGLQTYVGFAWTP
;
A
#
# COMPACT_ATOMS: atom_id res chain seq x y z
N MET A 1 -42.03 50.30 37.14
CA MET A 1 -41.75 51.26 36.04
C MET A 1 -40.27 51.64 36.08
N PRO A 2 -39.55 51.76 34.96
CA PRO A 2 -40.02 51.68 33.57
C PRO A 2 -39.59 50.41 32.82
N ALA A 3 -40.42 50.02 31.86
CA ALA A 3 -40.17 49.00 30.85
C ALA A 3 -39.30 49.56 29.72
N ARG A 4 -38.49 48.71 29.06
CA ARG A 4 -38.01 48.97 27.69
C ARG A 4 -38.08 47.70 26.84
N HIS A 5 -38.58 47.94 25.64
CA HIS A 5 -38.96 47.01 24.59
C HIS A 5 -37.80 46.17 24.06
N ALA A 6 -38.03 44.86 23.93
CA ALA A 6 -37.30 44.02 22.99
C ALA A 6 -37.97 44.10 21.61
N HIS A 7 -37.22 44.52 20.60
CA HIS A 7 -37.59 44.36 19.19
C HIS A 7 -37.16 42.97 18.70
N PRO A 8 -37.97 42.23 17.94
CA PRO A 8 -37.54 41.00 17.30
C PRO A 8 -36.62 41.34 16.12
N LEU A 9 -35.44 40.72 16.07
CA LEU A 9 -34.54 40.77 14.92
C LEU A 9 -35.18 40.05 13.72
N ASP A 10 -35.27 40.77 12.61
CA ASP A 10 -35.90 40.32 11.38
C ASP A 10 -35.02 39.30 10.61
N SER A 11 -35.64 38.17 10.26
CA SER A 11 -35.11 37.02 9.51
C SER A 11 -34.48 37.35 8.14
N SER A 12 -34.66 38.58 7.65
CA SER A 12 -34.14 39.08 6.38
C SER A 12 -32.63 39.37 6.40
N THR A 13 -32.07 39.70 7.57
CA THR A 13 -30.64 40.04 7.72
C THR A 13 -29.75 38.80 7.64
N CYS A 14 -30.21 37.67 8.19
CA CYS A 14 -29.49 36.41 8.21
C CYS A 14 -29.40 35.77 6.80
N ARG A 15 -30.45 35.90 5.99
CA ARG A 15 -30.43 35.46 4.58
C ARG A 15 -29.41 36.23 3.72
N THR A 16 -29.22 37.52 4.00
CA THR A 16 -28.33 38.37 3.20
C THR A 16 -26.86 38.09 3.50
N VAL A 17 -26.51 37.77 4.75
CA VAL A 17 -25.15 37.40 5.16
C VAL A 17 -24.76 36.01 4.62
N ILE A 18 -25.68 35.03 4.64
CA ILE A 18 -25.46 33.68 4.09
C ILE A 18 -25.29 33.73 2.56
N LEU A 19 -26.08 34.55 1.85
CA LEU A 19 -25.93 34.74 0.40
C LEU A 19 -24.63 35.48 0.02
N LEU A 20 -24.17 36.45 0.83
CA LEU A 20 -22.89 37.14 0.59
C LEU A 20 -21.67 36.25 0.87
N LEU A 21 -21.74 35.35 1.85
CA LEU A 21 -20.66 34.39 2.15
C LEU A 21 -20.57 33.29 1.06
N LEU A 22 -21.71 32.77 0.59
CA LEU A 22 -21.75 31.81 -0.52
C LEU A 22 -21.27 32.43 -1.85
N PHE A 23 -21.51 33.72 -2.08
CA PHE A 23 -21.03 34.41 -3.28
C PHE A 23 -19.50 34.65 -3.27
N ASN A 24 -18.92 34.92 -2.10
CA ASN A 24 -17.47 35.14 -1.96
C ASN A 24 -16.64 33.85 -2.01
N LEU A 25 -17.18 32.72 -1.54
CA LEU A 25 -16.58 31.40 -1.71
C LEU A 25 -16.53 30.97 -3.19
N ALA A 26 -17.50 31.39 -4.01
CA ALA A 26 -17.51 31.10 -5.45
C ALA A 26 -16.53 31.98 -6.26
N THR A 27 -16.20 33.20 -5.81
CA THR A 27 -15.23 34.09 -6.46
C THR A 27 -13.78 33.78 -6.11
N ALA A 28 -13.50 33.23 -4.92
CA ALA A 28 -12.15 32.78 -4.56
C ALA A 28 -11.66 31.59 -5.41
N ALA A 29 -12.58 30.78 -5.95
CA ALA A 29 -12.28 29.66 -6.85
C ALA A 29 -11.98 30.07 -8.30
N LYS A 30 -12.04 31.36 -8.65
CA LYS A 30 -11.98 31.85 -10.05
C LYS A 30 -10.79 32.76 -10.38
N ALA A 31 -9.88 32.99 -9.43
CA ALA A 31 -8.73 33.86 -9.61
C ALA A 31 -7.45 33.06 -9.88
N ASN A 32 -7.38 32.37 -11.02
CA ASN A 32 -6.14 31.97 -11.69
C ASN A 32 -6.48 31.30 -13.03
N ASP A 33 -6.81 32.12 -14.03
CA ASP A 33 -6.72 31.71 -15.44
C ASP A 33 -6.39 32.97 -16.26
N GLY A 34 -5.17 33.01 -16.79
CA GLY A 34 -4.73 34.00 -17.76
C GLY A 34 -5.17 33.57 -19.17
N GLU A 35 -6.01 34.44 -19.76
CA GLU A 35 -6.46 34.65 -21.15
C GLU A 35 -5.83 33.77 -22.28
N ALA A 36 -6.54 33.33 -23.33
CA ALA A 36 -7.41 34.11 -24.22
C ALA A 36 -8.31 33.20 -25.13
N PRO A 37 -9.07 33.70 -26.16
CA PRO A 37 -10.53 33.79 -26.09
C PRO A 37 -11.28 33.01 -27.20
N PHE A 38 -12.48 32.49 -26.95
CA PHE A 38 -13.44 32.22 -28.02
C PHE A 38 -14.87 32.57 -27.64
N ALA A 39 -15.53 33.24 -28.57
CA ALA A 39 -16.75 34.01 -28.41
C ALA A 39 -18.02 33.17 -28.22
N LEU A 40 -18.85 33.61 -27.28
CA LEU A 40 -20.24 33.22 -27.10
C LEU A 40 -21.09 33.62 -28.31
N LYS A 41 -21.95 32.70 -28.76
CA LYS A 41 -23.17 33.04 -29.50
C LYS A 41 -24.35 32.32 -28.86
N ASN A 42 -25.20 33.13 -28.23
CA ASN A 42 -26.50 32.75 -27.68
C ASN A 42 -27.50 32.48 -28.81
N ASP A 43 -28.35 31.46 -28.66
CA ASP A 43 -29.82 31.63 -28.60
C ASP A 43 -30.54 30.33 -28.15
N PRO A 44 -31.64 30.42 -27.38
CA PRO A 44 -32.41 29.29 -26.82
C PRO A 44 -33.61 28.91 -27.73
N PRO A 45 -34.37 27.79 -27.50
CA PRO A 45 -35.55 27.90 -26.61
C PRO A 45 -36.09 26.60 -25.92
N ALA A 46 -36.79 26.85 -24.81
CA ALA A 46 -38.09 26.31 -24.37
C ALA A 46 -38.39 24.80 -24.20
N ARG A 47 -38.53 24.43 -22.92
CA ARG A 47 -39.56 23.59 -22.25
C ARG A 47 -40.65 22.91 -23.09
N SER A 48 -40.92 21.64 -22.78
CA SER A 48 -42.22 21.22 -22.23
C SER A 48 -42.11 19.88 -21.47
N ALA A 49 -42.85 19.80 -20.37
CA ALA A 49 -42.95 18.65 -19.48
C ALA A 49 -44.31 17.98 -19.66
N ALA A 50 -44.41 16.66 -19.43
CA ALA A 50 -45.50 16.04 -18.67
C ALA A 50 -45.24 14.54 -18.37
N PRO A 51 -45.83 13.99 -17.29
CA PRO A 51 -45.40 12.76 -16.59
C PRO A 51 -46.44 11.62 -16.62
N LEU A 52 -46.10 10.40 -16.19
CA LEU A 52 -47.04 9.29 -15.85
C LEU A 52 -46.31 8.32 -14.88
N SER A 53 -46.56 8.37 -13.56
CA SER A 53 -47.62 7.74 -12.73
C SER A 53 -47.32 6.29 -12.30
N LEU A 54 -47.19 6.12 -10.98
CA LEU A 54 -47.12 4.87 -10.22
C LEU A 54 -48.51 4.21 -10.05
N SER A 55 -48.55 2.87 -9.90
CA SER A 55 -49.19 2.10 -8.79
C SER A 55 -49.28 0.57 -9.14
N PRO A 56 -49.75 -0.36 -8.26
CA PRO A 56 -48.87 -1.22 -7.45
C PRO A 56 -49.25 -2.74 -7.40
N ARG A 57 -48.40 -3.54 -6.71
CA ARG A 57 -48.59 -4.83 -5.96
C ARG A 57 -49.65 -5.87 -6.39
N SER A 58 -49.27 -7.16 -6.40
CA SER A 58 -49.94 -8.22 -5.63
C SER A 58 -49.11 -9.53 -5.51
N GLU A 59 -49.32 -10.24 -4.41
CA GLU A 59 -48.66 -11.46 -3.92
C GLU A 59 -49.42 -12.76 -4.29
N LEU A 60 -48.71 -13.89 -4.09
CA LEU A 60 -49.15 -15.22 -3.58
C LEU A 60 -49.71 -16.35 -4.49
N ASN A 61 -49.05 -17.52 -4.32
CA ASN A 61 -49.54 -18.92 -4.28
C ASN A 61 -49.15 -19.93 -5.41
N ASP A 62 -48.31 -20.90 -5.01
CA ASP A 62 -48.14 -22.29 -5.49
C ASP A 62 -49.44 -23.14 -5.34
N PRO A 63 -49.65 -24.37 -5.94
CA PRO A 63 -48.68 -25.50 -6.03
C PRO A 63 -48.77 -26.57 -7.19
N ILE A 64 -47.69 -27.37 -7.30
CA ILE A 64 -47.54 -28.83 -7.65
C ILE A 64 -48.11 -29.43 -8.97
N ILE A 65 -47.24 -30.00 -9.83
CA ILE A 65 -47.09 -31.45 -10.23
C ILE A 65 -45.83 -31.60 -11.15
N ASN A 66 -44.94 -32.53 -10.79
CA ASN A 66 -43.72 -33.02 -11.48
C ASN A 66 -44.03 -34.31 -12.31
N PRO A 67 -43.09 -35.05 -12.96
CA PRO A 67 -41.90 -34.79 -13.83
C PRO A 67 -41.97 -35.79 -15.07
N PRO A 68 -40.92 -36.40 -15.70
CA PRO A 68 -39.44 -36.28 -15.68
C PRO A 68 -38.75 -36.24 -17.08
N ASN A 69 -37.49 -35.81 -17.25
CA ASN A 69 -36.28 -36.63 -17.04
C ASN A 69 -35.00 -35.77 -16.98
N ASN A 70 -34.25 -36.03 -15.90
CA ASN A 70 -32.88 -35.64 -15.51
C ASN A 70 -31.88 -36.66 -16.14
N PRO A 71 -30.58 -36.79 -15.75
CA PRO A 71 -29.52 -35.88 -15.23
C PRO A 71 -28.21 -35.94 -16.08
N TYR A 72 -27.36 -34.90 -16.15
CA TYR A 72 -26.20 -34.50 -15.30
C TYR A 72 -24.86 -35.31 -15.35
N TYR A 73 -23.80 -34.52 -15.63
CA TYR A 73 -22.47 -34.38 -14.99
C TYR A 73 -21.29 -35.37 -15.10
N LEU A 74 -20.13 -34.72 -15.35
CA LEU A 74 -18.75 -34.89 -14.81
C LEU A 74 -17.77 -35.93 -15.40
N ALA A 75 -16.63 -35.36 -15.84
CA ALA A 75 -15.20 -35.77 -15.80
C ALA A 75 -14.81 -37.27 -15.73
N PRO A 76 -13.65 -37.69 -16.32
CA PRO A 76 -12.37 -37.60 -15.56
C PRO A 76 -11.09 -37.47 -16.39
N GLY A 77 -9.97 -37.25 -15.70
CA GLY A 77 -8.60 -37.45 -16.20
C GLY A 77 -7.94 -38.75 -15.69
N SER A 78 -6.76 -39.03 -16.28
CA SER A 78 -5.58 -39.75 -15.75
C SER A 78 -5.43 -41.30 -15.82
N PHE A 79 -4.42 -41.69 -16.64
CA PHE A 79 -3.36 -42.73 -16.48
C PHE A 79 -3.64 -44.26 -16.40
N TYR A 80 -3.15 -45.05 -17.39
CA TYR A 80 -1.94 -45.95 -17.36
C TYR A 80 -1.84 -46.79 -18.66
N GLY A 81 -0.61 -47.09 -19.15
CA GLY A 81 -0.26 -47.79 -20.43
C GLY A 81 -0.46 -49.32 -20.42
N PRO A 82 0.28 -50.19 -21.17
CA PRO A 82 1.36 -49.97 -22.16
C PRO A 82 1.23 -50.85 -23.47
N ASN A 83 2.20 -50.72 -24.39
CA ASN A 83 2.59 -51.67 -25.45
C ASN A 83 1.65 -51.95 -26.66
N GLY A 84 2.16 -51.65 -27.86
CA GLY A 84 2.33 -52.71 -28.86
C GLY A 84 1.47 -52.69 -30.14
N VAL A 85 2.10 -52.20 -31.22
CA VAL A 85 2.23 -52.78 -32.59
C VAL A 85 1.00 -53.03 -33.50
N ILE A 86 1.18 -52.67 -34.79
CA ILE A 86 0.50 -53.09 -36.06
C ILE A 86 -1.01 -52.70 -36.14
N ASN A 87 -1.65 -52.34 -37.26
CA ASN A 87 -1.37 -52.53 -38.68
C ASN A 87 -2.22 -51.58 -39.54
N GLN A 88 -1.77 -51.36 -40.79
CA GLN A 88 -2.57 -50.73 -41.85
C GLN A 88 -3.77 -51.60 -42.23
N GLY A 89 -4.86 -50.97 -42.67
CA GLY A 89 -6.06 -51.61 -43.22
C GLY A 89 -6.97 -50.61 -43.92
N ILE A 90 -6.76 -50.48 -45.23
CA ILE A 90 -7.55 -49.77 -46.26
C ILE A 90 -8.99 -50.34 -46.36
N ILE A 91 -10.03 -49.55 -46.71
CA ILE A 91 -11.01 -49.75 -47.85
C ILE A 91 -11.81 -48.45 -48.19
N TRP A 92 -11.56 -47.94 -49.41
CA TRP A 92 -12.39 -47.40 -50.51
C TRP A 92 -13.87 -46.90 -50.42
N GLY A 93 -14.14 -45.85 -51.24
CA GLY A 93 -15.43 -45.51 -51.91
C GLY A 93 -15.44 -44.05 -52.44
N THR A 94 -14.99 -43.72 -53.67
CA THR A 94 -15.59 -43.73 -55.04
C THR A 94 -16.53 -42.57 -55.43
N GLY A 95 -16.11 -41.80 -56.46
CA GLY A 95 -16.93 -41.07 -57.47
C GLY A 95 -16.91 -39.53 -57.37
N THR A 96 -16.66 -38.70 -58.40
CA THR A 96 -16.38 -38.84 -59.85
C THR A 96 -15.84 -37.49 -60.36
N PHE A 97 -14.94 -37.53 -61.34
CA PHE A 97 -14.25 -36.40 -62.00
C PHE A 97 -14.83 -36.11 -63.40
N LEU A 98 -14.73 -34.87 -63.86
CA LEU A 98 -14.70 -34.40 -65.26
C LEU A 98 -13.77 -33.15 -65.28
N SER A 99 -12.49 -33.32 -65.64
CA SER A 99 -11.83 -32.95 -66.92
C SER A 99 -11.61 -31.43 -67.08
N ALA A 100 -10.45 -30.86 -67.46
CA ALA A 100 -9.31 -31.36 -68.24
C ALA A 100 -8.12 -30.33 -68.11
N VAL A 101 -6.84 -30.74 -67.95
CA VAL A 101 -5.80 -30.91 -69.02
C VAL A 101 -4.97 -29.63 -69.25
N GLU A 102 -3.64 -29.57 -69.36
CA GLU A 102 -2.51 -30.52 -69.34
C GLU A 102 -1.19 -29.72 -69.27
N ASN A 103 -0.11 -30.35 -68.78
CA ASN A 103 1.10 -30.54 -69.59
C ASN A 103 2.02 -31.60 -68.95
N HIS A 104 2.16 -32.72 -69.68
CA HIS A 104 2.97 -33.89 -69.37
C HIS A 104 4.43 -33.71 -69.78
N ASN A 105 5.37 -34.26 -68.99
CA ASN A 105 6.72 -34.58 -69.45
C ASN A 105 6.79 -36.02 -69.95
N LEU A 106 7.25 -36.14 -71.19
CA LEU A 106 7.48 -37.35 -71.98
C LEU A 106 8.74 -38.07 -71.49
N LEU A 107 8.61 -39.34 -71.12
CA LEU A 107 9.74 -40.24 -70.82
C LEU A 107 10.00 -41.09 -72.08
N ILE A 108 11.17 -40.94 -72.71
CA ILE A 108 11.67 -41.86 -73.74
C ILE A 108 12.73 -42.74 -73.09
N THR A 109 12.47 -44.04 -73.07
CA THR A 109 13.40 -45.11 -72.69
C THR A 109 14.33 -45.45 -73.85
N SER A 110 15.62 -45.67 -73.58
CA SER A 110 16.45 -46.58 -74.40
C SER A 110 17.27 -47.49 -73.48
N GLU A 111 16.99 -48.77 -73.62
CA GLU A 111 17.59 -49.92 -72.96
C GLU A 111 18.88 -50.33 -73.72
N THR A 112 20.00 -50.49 -73.02
CA THR A 112 21.09 -51.40 -73.41
C THR A 112 21.71 -52.02 -72.15
N ASP A 113 21.73 -53.36 -72.16
CA ASP A 113 22.05 -54.33 -71.10
C ASP A 113 23.55 -54.30 -70.64
N PRO A 114 23.89 -54.81 -69.43
CA PRO A 114 25.14 -54.56 -68.74
C PRO A 114 26.16 -55.69 -68.95
N LYS A 115 27.46 -55.35 -68.88
CA LYS A 115 28.53 -56.24 -68.42
C LYS A 115 29.77 -55.42 -68.10
N ASP A 116 30.43 -55.86 -67.03
CA ASP A 116 31.74 -55.43 -66.51
C ASP A 116 31.73 -54.30 -65.45
N ALA A 117 31.68 -54.74 -64.19
CA ALA A 117 32.26 -54.01 -63.06
C ALA A 117 33.79 -54.24 -63.04
N PRO A 118 34.63 -53.33 -62.49
CA PRO A 118 34.71 -53.24 -61.02
C PRO A 118 35.02 -51.84 -60.41
N GLU A 119 34.76 -51.79 -59.10
CA GLU A 119 35.43 -51.02 -58.04
C GLU A 119 35.09 -49.53 -57.74
N HIS A 120 34.64 -49.34 -56.48
CA HIS A 120 34.76 -48.18 -55.58
C HIS A 120 34.11 -46.83 -55.93
N PHE A 121 32.99 -46.50 -55.27
CA PHE A 121 32.82 -45.41 -54.27
C PHE A 121 31.33 -45.18 -53.96
N ILE A 122 31.02 -44.90 -52.69
CA ILE A 122 29.71 -44.44 -52.22
C ILE A 122 29.64 -42.93 -52.44
N GLU A 123 28.60 -42.41 -53.11
CA GLU A 123 28.21 -40.99 -52.99
C GLU A 123 26.70 -40.73 -53.20
N PRO A 124 26.17 -39.61 -52.64
CA PRO A 124 24.77 -39.38 -52.34
C PRO A 124 24.05 -38.48 -53.35
N LYS A 125 22.71 -38.38 -53.17
CA LYS A 125 21.77 -37.45 -53.81
C LYS A 125 22.41 -36.08 -54.09
N GLN A 126 22.36 -35.66 -55.35
CA GLN A 126 22.98 -34.42 -55.84
C GLN A 126 22.42 -33.17 -55.17
N ASN A 127 23.28 -32.51 -54.38
CA ASN A 127 23.20 -31.10 -54.08
C ASN A 127 23.91 -30.35 -55.22
N ILE A 128 23.28 -29.32 -55.80
CA ILE A 128 23.99 -28.38 -56.68
C ILE A 128 24.96 -27.58 -55.80
N ARG A 129 26.23 -28.01 -55.76
CA ARG A 129 27.35 -27.29 -55.14
C ARG A 129 28.42 -27.07 -56.19
N GLN A 130 28.27 -26.03 -57.02
CA GLN A 130 29.32 -25.25 -57.70
C GLN A 130 28.78 -24.64 -58.99
N ILE A 131 28.91 -23.32 -59.12
CA ILE A 131 28.96 -22.66 -60.41
C ILE A 131 30.42 -22.21 -60.57
N HIS A 132 31.17 -22.87 -61.45
CA HIS A 132 32.48 -22.39 -61.89
C HIS A 132 32.28 -21.36 -63.00
N GLY A 133 32.83 -20.17 -62.82
CA GLY A 133 32.82 -19.12 -63.85
C GLY A 133 33.74 -19.49 -65.02
N SER A 134 33.16 -19.70 -66.19
CA SER A 134 33.60 -19.10 -67.45
C SER A 134 32.49 -19.25 -68.50
N ALA A 135 31.93 -18.12 -68.92
CA ALA A 135 30.79 -17.95 -69.84
C ALA A 135 29.46 -18.60 -69.39
N LEU A 136 28.54 -17.76 -68.90
CA LEU A 136 27.14 -18.18 -68.66
C LEU A 136 26.46 -18.55 -69.99
N PRO A 137 25.81 -19.72 -70.11
CA PRO A 137 24.98 -20.06 -71.27
C PRO A 137 23.74 -19.13 -71.36
N PRO A 138 23.26 -18.76 -72.56
CA PRO A 138 22.16 -17.80 -72.76
C PRO A 138 20.79 -18.20 -72.18
N TRP A 139 20.63 -19.42 -71.66
CA TRP A 139 19.38 -19.92 -71.08
C TRP A 139 19.30 -19.78 -69.56
N LEU A 140 20.34 -19.26 -68.89
CA LEU A 140 20.26 -18.83 -67.48
C LEU A 140 19.65 -17.42 -67.30
N LYS A 141 18.83 -16.97 -68.27
CA LYS A 141 18.11 -15.68 -68.24
C LYS A 141 16.78 -15.72 -67.49
N TYR A 142 16.33 -16.89 -67.01
CA TYR A 142 15.02 -17.05 -66.35
C TYR A 142 15.10 -17.94 -65.10
N GLY A 143 16.14 -17.76 -64.30
CA GLY A 143 16.35 -18.56 -63.09
C GLY A 143 15.59 -18.00 -61.89
N ARG A 144 14.48 -18.64 -61.50
CA ARG A 144 14.01 -18.59 -60.11
C ARG A 144 15.04 -19.33 -59.26
N VAL A 145 15.73 -18.61 -58.39
CA VAL A 145 16.64 -19.21 -57.43
C VAL A 145 15.91 -19.30 -56.09
N ASP A 146 15.45 -20.52 -55.76
CA ASP A 146 14.89 -20.82 -54.45
C ASP A 146 16.05 -21.13 -53.49
N ALA A 147 16.49 -20.12 -52.73
CA ALA A 147 17.47 -20.37 -51.68
C ALA A 147 16.76 -21.10 -50.53
N VAL A 148 16.92 -22.42 -50.43
CA VAL A 148 16.45 -23.21 -49.29
C VAL A 148 17.54 -23.33 -48.21
N ALA A 149 18.77 -22.89 -48.52
CA ALA A 149 19.95 -22.85 -47.65
C ALA A 149 20.88 -21.69 -48.05
N THR A 150 22.07 -21.56 -47.42
CA THR A 150 23.12 -20.64 -47.91
C THR A 150 23.57 -21.04 -49.31
N GLN A 151 23.45 -20.15 -50.28
CA GLN A 151 23.92 -20.35 -51.65
C GLN A 151 25.17 -19.51 -51.90
N THR A 152 26.26 -20.14 -52.34
CA THR A 152 27.53 -19.47 -52.60
C THR A 152 27.80 -19.36 -54.09
N VAL A 153 28.05 -18.14 -54.57
CA VAL A 153 28.48 -17.85 -55.94
C VAL A 153 29.98 -17.53 -55.93
N ARG A 154 30.76 -18.44 -56.51
CA ARG A 154 32.23 -18.29 -56.66
C ARG A 154 32.57 -17.54 -57.94
N GLY A 155 32.26 -16.24 -57.96
CA GLY A 155 32.42 -15.37 -59.12
C GLY A 155 31.46 -14.20 -59.08
N ASP A 156 31.44 -13.41 -60.14
CA ASP A 156 30.55 -12.25 -60.23
C ASP A 156 29.08 -12.66 -60.28
N TYR A 157 28.23 -11.91 -59.60
CA TYR A 157 26.78 -12.10 -59.61
C TYR A 157 26.08 -10.87 -60.18
N ARG A 158 25.22 -11.08 -61.17
CA ARG A 158 24.35 -10.04 -61.73
C ARG A 158 22.92 -10.57 -61.86
N GLN A 159 22.00 -9.94 -61.14
CA GLN A 159 20.55 -10.07 -61.34
C GLN A 159 20.07 -8.88 -62.16
N THR A 160 19.33 -9.15 -63.24
CA THR A 160 18.66 -8.12 -64.06
C THR A 160 17.33 -7.72 -63.43
N ASP A 161 16.75 -6.62 -63.90
CA ASP A 161 15.43 -6.08 -63.53
C ASP A 161 14.27 -7.08 -63.66
N GLU A 162 14.33 -8.00 -64.63
CA GLU A 162 13.34 -9.08 -64.79
C GLU A 162 13.53 -10.28 -63.83
N GLY A 163 14.65 -10.36 -63.10
CA GLY A 163 14.98 -11.48 -62.22
C GLY A 163 14.38 -11.37 -60.81
N SER A 164 14.13 -12.50 -60.14
CA SER A 164 13.73 -12.51 -58.72
C SER A 164 14.53 -13.49 -57.86
N LEU A 165 15.00 -13.04 -56.70
CA LEU A 165 15.61 -13.87 -55.66
C LEU A 165 14.57 -14.20 -54.58
N LEU A 166 14.38 -15.48 -54.25
CA LEU A 166 13.51 -15.89 -53.15
C LEU A 166 14.34 -16.23 -51.91
N PHE A 167 14.06 -15.56 -50.80
CA PHE A 167 14.60 -15.89 -49.49
C PHE A 167 13.52 -16.47 -48.58
N LYS A 168 13.78 -17.66 -48.05
CA LYS A 168 13.02 -18.23 -46.94
C LYS A 168 13.55 -17.69 -45.63
N VAL A 169 12.64 -17.17 -44.81
CA VAL A 169 12.97 -16.62 -43.49
C VAL A 169 12.08 -17.32 -42.47
N THR A 170 12.71 -17.85 -41.44
CA THR A 170 12.07 -18.42 -40.25
C THR A 170 12.58 -17.69 -39.02
N PRO A 171 11.89 -17.80 -37.87
CA PRO A 171 12.35 -17.16 -36.64
C PRO A 171 13.75 -17.61 -36.17
N THR A 172 14.22 -18.79 -36.58
CA THR A 172 15.51 -19.34 -36.17
C THR A 172 16.61 -19.21 -37.24
N GLY A 173 16.29 -18.67 -38.42
CA GLY A 173 17.28 -18.51 -39.48
C GLY A 173 16.67 -18.25 -40.84
N ASN A 174 17.55 -17.93 -41.81
CA ASN A 174 17.15 -17.61 -43.17
C ASN A 174 18.06 -18.28 -44.20
N SER A 175 17.54 -18.41 -45.42
CA SER A 175 18.37 -18.62 -46.59
C SER A 175 19.12 -17.34 -46.93
N ARG A 176 20.37 -17.44 -47.41
CA ARG A 176 21.21 -16.30 -47.78
C ARG A 176 22.00 -16.56 -49.05
N LEU A 177 22.34 -15.49 -49.77
CA LEU A 177 23.23 -15.50 -50.92
C LEU A 177 24.60 -14.95 -50.51
N LEU A 178 25.65 -15.77 -50.64
CA LEU A 178 27.04 -15.38 -50.45
C LEU A 178 27.73 -15.23 -51.80
N VAL A 179 28.29 -14.06 -52.10
CA VAL A 179 29.02 -13.79 -53.35
C VAL A 179 30.50 -13.58 -53.06
N GLU A 180 31.35 -14.44 -53.63
CA GLU A 180 32.81 -14.39 -53.40
C GLU A 180 33.56 -13.62 -54.49
N GLY A 181 32.89 -13.28 -55.60
CA GLY A 181 33.48 -12.55 -56.72
C GLY A 181 33.53 -11.03 -56.52
N PRO A 182 34.37 -10.32 -57.30
CA PRO A 182 34.57 -8.88 -57.17
C PRO A 182 33.37 -8.02 -57.57
N PHE A 183 32.40 -8.55 -58.33
CA PHE A 183 31.21 -7.79 -58.75
C PHE A 183 29.90 -8.44 -58.27
N LEU A 184 29.09 -7.66 -57.54
CA LEU A 184 27.71 -7.97 -57.16
C LEU A 184 26.80 -6.88 -57.71
N ARG A 185 25.80 -7.22 -58.51
CA ARG A 185 24.76 -6.28 -58.96
C ARG A 185 23.38 -6.92 -58.87
N VAL A 186 22.45 -6.25 -58.18
CA VAL A 186 21.08 -6.71 -57.96
C VAL A 186 20.13 -5.66 -58.52
N GLU A 187 19.54 -5.90 -59.70
CA GLU A 187 18.66 -4.95 -60.37
C GLU A 187 17.16 -5.34 -60.31
N GLY A 188 16.81 -6.53 -59.78
CA GLY A 188 15.46 -7.12 -59.82
C GLY A 188 14.80 -7.31 -58.45
N ALA A 189 13.71 -8.08 -58.40
CA ALA A 189 12.90 -8.23 -57.18
C ALA A 189 13.53 -9.14 -56.11
N LEU A 190 13.39 -8.77 -54.83
CA LEU A 190 13.63 -9.65 -53.69
C LEU A 190 12.29 -10.17 -53.17
N LYS A 191 12.09 -11.48 -53.22
CA LYS A 191 10.91 -12.16 -52.70
C LYS A 191 11.22 -12.73 -51.33
N LEU A 192 10.37 -12.43 -50.34
CA LEU A 192 10.47 -12.99 -49.00
C LEU A 192 9.34 -14.00 -48.77
N ASP A 193 9.70 -15.21 -48.38
CA ASP A 193 8.80 -16.24 -47.88
C ASP A 193 8.98 -16.35 -46.36
N LEU A 194 8.04 -15.75 -45.62
CA LEU A 194 8.04 -15.72 -44.16
C LEU A 194 7.28 -16.95 -43.66
N GLU A 195 8.00 -17.90 -43.06
CA GLU A 195 7.41 -19.14 -42.53
C GLU A 195 7.47 -19.16 -41.00
N HIS A 196 6.38 -19.60 -40.35
CA HIS A 196 6.33 -19.87 -38.90
C HIS A 196 6.63 -18.68 -37.96
N PHE A 197 6.43 -17.43 -38.39
CA PHE A 197 6.43 -16.26 -37.51
C PHE A 197 5.11 -16.15 -36.74
N ASP A 198 4.88 -17.08 -35.81
CA ASP A 198 3.77 -17.02 -34.86
C ASP A 198 4.16 -16.25 -33.57
N ALA A 199 3.17 -15.96 -32.73
CA ALA A 199 3.34 -15.17 -31.51
C ALA A 199 4.10 -15.91 -30.39
N ALA A 200 4.65 -17.11 -30.60
CA ALA A 200 5.28 -17.93 -29.56
C ALA A 200 6.82 -17.92 -29.62
N HIS A 201 7.43 -17.15 -30.53
CA HIS A 201 8.87 -17.17 -30.74
C HIS A 201 9.69 -16.47 -29.65
N LYS A 202 10.66 -17.19 -29.04
CA LYS A 202 11.56 -16.72 -27.97
C LYS A 202 12.94 -16.21 -28.44
N GLY A 203 13.00 -15.56 -29.60
CA GLY A 203 14.22 -14.94 -30.11
C GLY A 203 14.44 -13.50 -29.62
N PRO A 204 15.44 -12.78 -30.16
CA PRO A 204 15.56 -11.35 -29.95
C PRO A 204 14.30 -10.63 -30.48
N LEU A 205 13.92 -9.51 -29.86
CA LEU A 205 12.74 -8.72 -30.24
C LEU A 205 12.77 -8.26 -31.70
N ARG A 206 13.96 -7.91 -32.21
CA ARG A 206 14.17 -7.53 -33.60
C ARG A 206 15.26 -8.41 -34.24
N PRO A 207 14.93 -9.63 -34.67
CA PRO A 207 15.93 -10.48 -35.31
C PRO A 207 16.32 -9.87 -36.65
N THR A 208 17.63 -9.89 -36.94
CA THR A 208 18.21 -9.43 -38.20
C THR A 208 18.81 -10.62 -38.94
N TYR A 209 18.43 -10.75 -40.20
CA TYR A 209 18.81 -11.83 -41.10
C TYR A 209 19.68 -11.27 -42.22
N THR A 210 20.80 -11.93 -42.52
CA THR A 210 21.64 -11.56 -43.66
C THR A 210 21.08 -12.21 -44.91
N LEU A 211 20.46 -11.44 -45.81
CA LEU A 211 19.93 -11.96 -47.07
C LEU A 211 21.03 -12.10 -48.12
N ILE A 212 21.88 -11.08 -48.23
CA ILE A 212 22.98 -11.04 -49.19
C ILE A 212 24.25 -10.64 -48.44
N GLU A 213 25.32 -11.40 -48.68
CA GLU A 213 26.65 -11.20 -48.10
C GLU A 213 27.70 -11.30 -49.20
N THR A 214 28.75 -10.48 -49.11
CA THR A 214 29.90 -10.51 -50.03
C THR A 214 31.20 -10.61 -49.23
N THR A 215 32.17 -11.35 -49.76
CA THR A 215 33.52 -11.40 -49.17
C THR A 215 34.45 -10.30 -49.72
N GLN A 216 34.00 -9.54 -50.71
CA GLN A 216 34.77 -8.47 -51.35
C GLN A 216 34.27 -7.10 -50.88
N PRO A 217 35.12 -6.27 -50.26
CA PRO A 217 34.71 -4.98 -49.68
C PRO A 217 34.32 -3.92 -50.73
N ASP A 218 34.70 -4.10 -52.00
CA ASP A 218 34.44 -3.15 -53.09
C ASP A 218 33.17 -3.45 -53.91
N ALA A 219 32.43 -4.51 -53.55
CA ALA A 219 31.22 -4.89 -54.25
C ALA A 219 30.09 -3.88 -53.99
N ARG A 220 29.52 -3.29 -55.05
CA ARG A 220 28.50 -2.24 -54.97
C ARG A 220 27.11 -2.72 -55.40
N LEU A 221 26.15 -2.69 -54.49
CA LEU A 221 24.72 -2.81 -54.82
C LEU A 221 24.23 -1.55 -55.54
N ASP A 222 23.24 -1.70 -56.41
CA ASP A 222 22.59 -0.61 -57.16
C ASP A 222 21.17 -0.38 -56.58
N PRO A 223 21.00 0.51 -55.58
CA PRO A 223 19.80 0.54 -54.74
C PRO A 223 18.54 1.01 -55.47
N ALA A 224 18.68 1.68 -56.62
CA ALA A 224 17.59 2.35 -57.32
C ALA A 224 16.55 1.39 -57.97
N SER A 225 16.71 0.08 -57.80
CA SER A 225 15.96 -0.96 -58.51
C SER A 225 15.47 -2.12 -57.64
N LEU A 226 15.70 -2.09 -56.33
CA LEU A 226 15.28 -3.15 -55.42
C LEU A 226 13.76 -3.12 -55.16
N ALA A 227 13.02 -4.03 -55.79
CA ALA A 227 11.59 -4.22 -55.53
C ALA A 227 11.37 -5.39 -54.56
N VAL A 228 10.86 -5.13 -53.35
CA VAL A 228 10.63 -6.17 -52.34
C VAL A 228 9.19 -6.66 -52.43
N GLN A 229 9.00 -7.97 -52.55
CA GLN A 229 7.69 -8.62 -52.64
C GLN A 229 7.59 -9.69 -51.53
N ILE A 230 6.49 -9.72 -50.77
CA ILE A 230 6.29 -10.70 -49.70
C ILE A 230 5.20 -11.67 -50.13
N ALA A 231 5.50 -12.98 -50.10
CA ALA A 231 4.58 -14.02 -50.54
C ALA A 231 3.54 -14.39 -49.46
N ASN A 232 3.89 -14.18 -48.18
CA ASN A 232 3.08 -14.53 -47.01
C ASN A 232 3.10 -13.36 -46.01
N ASP A 233 2.38 -12.29 -46.32
CA ASP A 233 2.29 -11.11 -45.45
C ASP A 233 1.59 -11.47 -44.13
N ASN A 234 2.29 -11.32 -43.01
CA ASN A 234 1.71 -11.49 -41.68
C ASN A 234 1.45 -10.10 -41.09
N PRO A 235 0.18 -9.69 -40.91
CA PRO A 235 -0.16 -8.34 -40.46
C PRO A 235 0.32 -8.01 -39.03
N ASN A 236 0.86 -9.00 -38.30
CA ASN A 236 1.43 -8.81 -36.97
C ASN A 236 2.95 -8.54 -36.97
N TRP A 237 3.61 -8.56 -38.13
CA TRP A 237 5.04 -8.33 -38.26
C TRP A 237 5.35 -7.24 -39.28
N GLY A 238 6.24 -6.33 -38.92
CA GLY A 238 6.86 -5.36 -39.79
C GLY A 238 8.24 -5.83 -40.24
N TYR A 239 8.75 -5.23 -41.30
CA TYR A 239 10.08 -5.53 -41.81
C TYR A 239 10.79 -4.28 -42.30
N ARG A 240 12.11 -4.27 -42.18
CA ARG A 240 13.00 -3.23 -42.70
C ARG A 240 14.17 -3.89 -43.42
N ILE A 241 14.47 -3.42 -44.62
CA ILE A 241 15.69 -3.83 -45.33
C ILE A 241 16.73 -2.73 -45.20
N THR A 242 17.93 -3.13 -44.79
CA THR A 242 19.07 -2.24 -44.61
C THR A 242 20.21 -2.71 -45.49
N GLU A 243 20.75 -1.79 -46.29
CA GLU A 243 21.94 -2.02 -47.10
C GLU A 243 23.16 -1.41 -46.41
N THR A 244 24.33 -2.02 -46.58
CA THR A 244 25.59 -1.45 -46.09
C THR A 244 26.50 -1.03 -47.23
N ASP A 245 27.40 -0.09 -46.94
CA ASP A 245 28.46 0.37 -47.85
C ASP A 245 29.40 -0.76 -48.32
N LYS A 246 29.32 -1.95 -47.70
CA LYS A 246 30.09 -3.15 -48.04
C LYS A 246 29.28 -4.15 -48.89
N GLY A 247 28.14 -3.75 -49.45
CA GLY A 247 27.33 -4.61 -50.33
C GLY A 247 26.58 -5.73 -49.60
N GLN A 248 26.30 -5.58 -48.30
CA GLN A 248 25.46 -6.52 -47.56
C GLN A 248 24.01 -6.04 -47.52
N VAL A 249 23.07 -6.99 -47.56
CA VAL A 249 21.64 -6.71 -47.40
C VAL A 249 21.12 -7.46 -46.19
N PHE A 250 20.59 -6.71 -45.23
CA PHE A 250 19.98 -7.23 -44.02
C PHE A 250 18.45 -7.06 -44.05
N LEU A 251 17.74 -8.04 -43.50
CA LEU A 251 16.31 -7.97 -43.20
C LEU A 251 16.15 -7.95 -41.68
N THR A 252 15.60 -6.88 -41.13
CA THR A 252 15.18 -6.80 -39.72
C THR A 252 13.67 -7.00 -39.66
N MET A 253 13.22 -7.88 -38.78
CA MET A 253 11.80 -8.17 -38.53
C MET A 253 11.39 -7.60 -37.18
N ASP A 254 10.20 -6.99 -37.07
CA ASP A 254 9.70 -6.37 -35.84
C ASP A 254 8.26 -6.83 -35.54
N PRO A 255 7.93 -7.33 -34.34
CA PRO A 255 6.55 -7.64 -33.98
C PRO A 255 5.76 -6.33 -33.77
N LEU A 256 4.58 -6.22 -34.39
CA LEU A 256 3.76 -5.00 -34.38
C LEU A 256 2.64 -4.97 -33.33
N ARG A 257 2.28 -6.12 -32.74
CA ARG A 257 1.13 -6.26 -31.83
C ARG A 257 1.34 -7.27 -30.70
N TYR A 258 2.60 -7.57 -30.35
CA TYR A 258 2.91 -8.67 -29.44
C TYR A 258 2.42 -8.39 -28.03
N PHE A 259 2.83 -7.28 -27.43
CA PHE A 259 2.49 -6.98 -26.03
C PHE A 259 0.97 -6.85 -25.87
N ARG A 260 0.29 -6.21 -26.82
CA ARG A 260 -1.17 -5.98 -26.75
C ARG A 260 -1.95 -7.29 -26.82
N GLN A 261 -1.46 -8.29 -27.54
CA GLN A 261 -2.08 -9.62 -27.58
C GLN A 261 -1.91 -10.38 -26.26
N GLN A 262 -0.87 -10.09 -25.49
CA GLN A 262 -0.64 -10.72 -24.19
C GLN A 262 -1.44 -10.04 -23.06
N ALA A 263 -1.74 -8.75 -23.18
CA ALA A 263 -2.48 -7.98 -22.20
C ALA A 263 -3.92 -8.47 -21.95
N GLN A 264 -4.34 -8.46 -20.69
CA GLN A 264 -5.69 -8.84 -20.24
C GLN A 264 -6.52 -7.63 -19.81
N THR A 265 -6.01 -6.84 -18.88
CA THR A 265 -6.69 -5.65 -18.34
C THR A 265 -6.65 -4.48 -19.32
N LEU A 266 -7.48 -3.46 -19.09
CA LEU A 266 -7.51 -2.27 -19.94
C LEU A 266 -6.20 -1.48 -19.80
N ASN A 267 -5.69 -1.29 -18.58
CA ASN A 267 -4.40 -0.65 -18.29
C ASN A 267 -3.26 -1.37 -19.02
N GLN A 268 -3.19 -2.70 -18.90
CA GLN A 268 -2.18 -3.49 -19.63
C GLN A 268 -2.30 -3.31 -21.14
N ARG A 269 -3.52 -3.22 -21.70
CA ARG A 269 -3.72 -3.05 -23.15
C ARG A 269 -3.31 -1.67 -23.64
N PHE A 270 -3.58 -0.62 -22.87
CA PHE A 270 -3.14 0.74 -23.23
C PHE A 270 -1.62 0.84 -23.20
N LEU A 271 -1.01 0.45 -22.08
CA LEU A 271 0.44 0.33 -21.95
C LEU A 271 1.05 -0.48 -23.11
N ALA A 272 0.56 -1.70 -23.31
CA ALA A 272 1.10 -2.60 -24.31
C ALA A 272 0.96 -2.07 -25.76
N THR A 273 -0.07 -1.27 -26.03
CA THR A 273 -0.23 -0.62 -27.34
C THR A 273 0.88 0.41 -27.58
N ILE A 274 1.27 1.18 -26.55
CA ILE A 274 2.41 2.09 -26.63
C ILE A 274 3.70 1.29 -26.84
N LEU A 275 3.92 0.24 -26.05
CA LEU A 275 5.14 -0.58 -26.18
C LEU A 275 5.28 -1.18 -27.59
N ASP A 276 4.20 -1.73 -28.16
CA ASP A 276 4.18 -2.26 -29.52
C ASP A 276 4.49 -1.19 -30.58
N HIS A 277 3.99 0.04 -30.39
CA HIS A 277 4.28 1.17 -31.28
C HIS A 277 5.76 1.60 -31.25
N GLU A 278 6.43 1.42 -30.11
CA GLU A 278 7.82 1.81 -29.93
C GLU A 278 8.82 0.76 -30.46
N VAL A 279 8.43 -0.51 -30.60
CA VAL A 279 9.33 -1.61 -31.05
C VAL A 279 10.14 -1.26 -32.30
N PRO A 280 9.57 -0.74 -33.41
CA PRO A 280 10.32 -0.52 -34.65
C PRO A 280 11.37 0.58 -34.57
N LYS A 281 11.23 1.52 -33.62
CA LYS A 281 12.06 2.73 -33.46
C LYS A 281 12.91 2.74 -32.18
N ALA A 282 12.62 1.86 -31.23
CA ALA A 282 13.37 1.73 -29.98
C ALA A 282 14.87 1.56 -30.24
N SER A 283 15.70 2.21 -29.44
CA SER A 283 17.16 2.08 -29.47
C SER A 283 17.73 2.14 -28.06
N GLY A 284 19.01 1.77 -27.89
CA GLY A 284 19.70 1.84 -26.59
C GLY A 284 18.94 1.16 -25.45
N ALA A 285 18.70 1.91 -24.37
CA ALA A 285 18.04 1.40 -23.16
C ALA A 285 16.58 0.97 -23.40
N LEU A 286 15.82 1.68 -24.24
CA LEU A 286 14.43 1.30 -24.55
C LEU A 286 14.37 -0.05 -25.26
N TYR A 287 15.24 -0.26 -26.24
CA TYR A 287 15.31 -1.55 -26.94
C TYR A 287 15.64 -2.70 -25.99
N ASN A 288 16.59 -2.50 -25.06
CA ASN A 288 16.96 -3.52 -24.08
C ASN A 288 15.78 -3.86 -23.15
N ALA A 289 15.03 -2.86 -22.70
CA ALA A 289 13.85 -3.06 -21.86
C ALA A 289 12.74 -3.83 -22.60
N LEU A 290 12.37 -3.38 -23.81
CA LEU A 290 11.37 -4.07 -24.63
C LEU A 290 11.80 -5.49 -24.99
N ASN A 291 13.08 -5.71 -25.30
CA ASN A 291 13.61 -7.04 -25.59
C ASN A 291 13.56 -7.95 -24.36
N THR A 292 13.79 -7.41 -23.17
CA THR A 292 13.63 -8.17 -21.92
C THR A 292 12.16 -8.58 -21.72
N LEU A 293 11.22 -7.64 -21.89
CA LEU A 293 9.78 -7.93 -21.81
C LEU A 293 9.34 -8.98 -22.82
N TYR A 294 9.83 -8.90 -24.06
CA TYR A 294 9.49 -9.83 -25.13
C TYR A 294 9.88 -11.28 -24.80
N GLN A 295 10.99 -11.46 -24.08
CA GLN A 295 11.52 -12.78 -23.71
C GLN A 295 10.85 -13.39 -22.46
N LEU A 296 10.01 -12.62 -21.74
CA LEU A 296 9.33 -13.12 -20.54
C LEU A 296 8.25 -14.15 -20.90
N PRO A 297 8.07 -15.20 -20.07
CA PRO A 297 6.86 -16.02 -20.07
C PRO A 297 5.60 -15.17 -19.95
N GLN A 298 4.49 -15.62 -20.56
CA GLN A 298 3.24 -14.85 -20.66
C GLN A 298 2.71 -14.34 -19.30
N ASN A 299 2.77 -15.17 -18.25
CA ASN A 299 2.36 -14.77 -16.90
C ASN A 299 3.29 -13.68 -16.33
N GLN A 300 4.60 -13.88 -16.41
CA GLN A 300 5.58 -12.90 -15.95
C GLN A 300 5.52 -11.59 -16.73
N LEU A 301 5.22 -11.63 -18.02
CA LEU A 301 4.99 -10.44 -18.83
C LEU A 301 3.76 -9.67 -18.33
N ARG A 302 2.63 -10.33 -18.12
CA ARG A 302 1.41 -9.70 -17.59
C ARG A 302 1.65 -9.06 -16.22
N ASP A 303 2.29 -9.79 -15.32
CA ASP A 303 2.61 -9.29 -13.98
C ASP A 303 3.55 -8.08 -14.06
N THR A 304 4.52 -8.11 -14.98
CA THR A 304 5.43 -6.98 -15.21
C THR A 304 4.70 -5.78 -15.81
N LEU A 305 3.78 -5.99 -16.77
CA LEU A 305 2.94 -4.93 -17.33
C LEU A 305 2.04 -4.29 -16.25
N THR A 306 1.43 -5.09 -15.36
CA THR A 306 0.66 -4.56 -14.22
C THR A 306 1.52 -3.75 -13.26
N ARG A 307 2.78 -4.14 -13.06
CA ARG A 307 3.69 -3.38 -12.20
C ARG A 307 4.06 -2.06 -12.84
N ILE A 308 4.43 -2.04 -14.12
CA ILE A 308 4.88 -0.79 -14.75
C ILE A 308 3.72 0.09 -15.28
N ASP A 309 2.45 -0.32 -15.14
CA ASP A 309 1.31 0.42 -15.70
C ASP A 309 1.09 1.82 -15.10
N GLY A 310 1.61 2.10 -13.90
CA GLY A 310 1.44 3.40 -13.25
C GLY A 310 0.11 3.58 -12.49
N GLU A 311 -0.63 2.50 -12.20
CA GLU A 311 -1.93 2.54 -11.50
C GLU A 311 -1.86 3.33 -10.18
N LEU A 312 -0.77 3.20 -9.42
CA LEU A 312 -0.56 3.87 -8.13
C LEU A 312 -0.60 5.41 -8.27
N HIS A 313 -0.14 5.96 -9.40
CA HIS A 313 -0.21 7.40 -9.67
C HIS A 313 -1.66 7.87 -9.85
N ALA A 314 -2.52 7.02 -10.41
CA ALA A 314 -3.94 7.28 -10.56
C ALA A 314 -4.73 7.20 -9.26
N GLU A 315 -4.27 6.36 -8.32
CA GLU A 315 -4.92 6.16 -7.01
C GLU A 315 -4.51 7.19 -5.96
N THR A 316 -3.34 7.80 -6.12
CA THR A 316 -2.74 8.76 -5.17
C THR A 316 -3.72 9.84 -4.66
N PRO A 317 -4.52 10.54 -5.51
CA PRO A 317 -5.45 11.57 -5.03
C PRO A 317 -6.53 11.01 -4.09
N GLY A 318 -7.02 9.80 -4.36
CA GLY A 318 -8.05 9.15 -3.56
C GLY A 318 -7.52 8.68 -2.20
N VAL A 319 -6.27 8.20 -2.17
CA VAL A 319 -5.56 7.86 -0.93
C VAL A 319 -5.39 9.09 -0.05
N LEU A 320 -4.87 10.19 -0.61
CA LEU A 320 -4.64 11.41 0.18
C LEU A 320 -5.93 12.08 0.64
N TYR A 321 -6.96 12.12 -0.21
CA TYR A 321 -8.28 12.61 0.19
C TYR A 321 -8.79 11.87 1.43
N SER A 322 -8.72 10.53 1.42
CA SER A 322 -9.26 9.72 2.51
C SER A 322 -8.48 9.95 3.81
N ALA A 323 -7.14 10.03 3.74
CA ALA A 323 -6.30 10.26 4.90
C ALA A 323 -6.53 11.66 5.51
N VAL A 324 -6.54 12.72 4.70
CA VAL A 324 -6.71 14.11 5.19
C VAL A 324 -8.14 14.38 5.66
N ALA A 325 -9.17 13.90 4.94
CA ALA A 325 -10.55 14.09 5.36
C ALA A 325 -10.83 13.47 6.73
N ASP A 326 -10.16 12.36 7.06
CA ASP A 326 -10.27 11.70 8.35
C ASP A 326 -9.47 12.40 9.45
N ALA A 327 -8.33 13.01 9.10
CA ALA A 327 -7.44 13.69 10.05
C ALA A 327 -8.08 14.91 10.72
N TRP A 328 -9.07 15.55 10.10
CA TRP A 328 -9.75 16.72 10.67
C TRP A 328 -10.81 16.42 11.73
N ASN A 329 -11.11 15.14 12.00
CA ASN A 329 -12.16 14.78 12.96
C ASN A 329 -12.00 15.35 14.39
N PRO A 330 -10.79 15.47 14.95
CA PRO A 330 -10.57 16.15 16.24
C PRO A 330 -11.10 17.58 16.28
N VAL A 331 -11.07 18.29 15.15
CA VAL A 331 -11.57 19.66 15.07
C VAL A 331 -13.10 19.70 15.18
N TYR A 332 -13.82 18.74 14.59
CA TYR A 332 -15.29 18.70 14.72
C TYR A 332 -15.73 18.44 16.16
N ALA A 333 -14.91 17.75 16.96
CA ALA A 333 -15.14 17.54 18.38
C ALA A 333 -15.17 18.85 19.15
N ARG A 334 -14.21 19.74 18.86
CA ARG A 334 -14.10 21.07 19.50
C ARG A 334 -15.27 21.98 19.19
N MET A 335 -15.98 21.72 18.09
CA MET A 335 -17.19 22.43 17.71
C MET A 335 -18.47 21.71 18.17
N GLY A 336 -18.39 20.63 18.96
CA GLY A 336 -19.54 19.83 19.42
C GLY A 336 -20.25 19.03 18.32
N MET A 337 -19.69 19.01 17.10
CA MET A 337 -20.32 18.48 15.88
C MET A 337 -19.68 17.19 15.37
N SER A 338 -18.82 16.56 16.17
CA SER A 338 -18.25 15.24 15.88
C SER A 338 -19.34 14.16 15.90
N ALA A 339 -19.33 13.25 14.93
CA ALA A 339 -20.26 12.12 14.94
C ALA A 339 -19.85 11.01 15.93
N SER A 340 -18.64 11.06 16.45
CA SER A 340 -18.06 10.04 17.32
C SER A 340 -17.77 10.53 18.74
N GLN A 341 -18.06 11.78 19.09
CA GLN A 341 -17.76 12.34 20.41
C GLN A 341 -18.93 13.19 20.89
N GLY A 342 -19.21 13.15 22.19
CA GLY A 342 -20.36 13.81 22.81
C GLY A 342 -20.32 15.31 22.56
N GLY A 343 -21.47 15.91 22.28
CA GLY A 343 -21.62 17.32 21.86
C GLY A 343 -21.37 18.36 22.95
N TYR A 344 -20.50 18.06 23.92
CA TYR A 344 -20.11 19.02 24.93
C TYR A 344 -19.18 20.05 24.30
N VAL A 345 -19.68 21.26 24.10
CA VAL A 345 -18.84 22.42 23.82
C VAL A 345 -18.40 22.91 25.20
N ALA A 346 -17.10 22.80 25.49
CA ALA A 346 -16.51 23.26 26.75
C ALA A 346 -16.86 24.75 26.99
N GLY A 347 -16.79 25.23 28.24
CA GLY A 347 -17.27 26.56 28.64
C GLY A 347 -16.62 27.73 27.88
N ASP A 348 -16.88 28.98 28.28
CA ASP A 348 -16.36 30.18 27.58
C ASP A 348 -14.82 30.33 27.62
N GLU A 349 -14.13 29.41 28.30
CA GLU A 349 -12.70 29.43 28.55
C GLU A 349 -11.84 29.07 27.34
N PRO A 350 -10.55 29.43 27.35
CA PRO A 350 -9.59 28.89 26.40
C PRO A 350 -9.37 27.39 26.64
N HIS A 351 -9.41 26.62 25.56
CA HIS A 351 -9.08 25.19 25.59
C HIS A 351 -7.78 24.95 24.83
N PHE A 352 -6.93 24.09 25.39
CA PHE A 352 -5.82 23.46 24.68
C PHE A 352 -6.15 22.00 24.48
N TRP A 353 -5.83 21.44 23.33
CA TRP A 353 -6.11 20.04 23.07
C TRP A 353 -5.03 19.38 22.23
N ALA A 354 -4.90 18.08 22.42
CA ALA A 354 -4.03 17.22 21.64
C ALA A 354 -4.81 15.99 21.18
N SER A 355 -4.46 15.47 20.02
CA SER A 355 -5.13 14.32 19.42
C SER A 355 -4.15 13.40 18.71
N GLY A 356 -4.36 12.10 18.88
CA GLY A 356 -3.77 11.04 18.06
C GLY A 356 -4.84 10.40 17.17
N LEU A 357 -4.49 10.15 15.91
CA LEU A 357 -5.40 9.54 14.94
C LEU A 357 -4.72 8.46 14.12
N GLY A 358 -5.48 7.43 13.76
CA GLY A 358 -5.04 6.34 12.90
C GLY A 358 -6.16 5.85 12.01
N SER A 359 -5.86 5.47 10.77
CA SER A 359 -6.80 4.81 9.88
C SER A 359 -6.16 3.62 9.17
N PHE A 360 -6.97 2.64 8.84
CA PHE A 360 -6.59 1.50 8.01
C PHE A 360 -7.77 1.02 7.19
N GLY A 361 -7.48 0.34 6.10
CA GLY A 361 -8.50 -0.24 5.24
C GLY A 361 -8.04 -0.34 3.80
N GLY A 362 -8.99 -0.25 2.87
CA GLY A 362 -8.64 -0.30 1.46
C GLY A 362 -9.83 -0.18 0.53
N VAL A 363 -9.49 -0.27 -0.74
CA VAL A 363 -10.42 -0.27 -1.87
C VAL A 363 -10.17 -1.55 -2.66
N ASP A 364 -11.20 -2.36 -2.78
CA ASP A 364 -11.23 -3.57 -3.58
C ASP A 364 -11.00 -3.20 -5.05
N GLY A 365 -10.18 -4.00 -5.73
CA GLY A 365 -9.92 -3.84 -7.16
C GLY A 365 -11.15 -4.11 -8.02
N ASN A 366 -11.01 -3.83 -9.31
CA ASN A 366 -11.98 -4.21 -10.33
C ASN A 366 -11.29 -5.08 -11.40
N LEU A 367 -11.98 -5.39 -12.50
CA LEU A 367 -11.41 -6.22 -13.57
C LEU A 367 -10.25 -5.55 -14.32
N ASN A 368 -10.01 -4.25 -14.07
CA ASN A 368 -8.94 -3.46 -14.66
C ASN A 368 -7.83 -3.12 -13.66
N ALA A 369 -8.21 -2.46 -12.56
CA ALA A 369 -7.32 -2.00 -11.49
C ALA A 369 -7.26 -3.00 -10.34
N THR A 370 -6.08 -3.17 -9.75
CA THR A 370 -5.81 -4.17 -8.71
C THR A 370 -6.45 -3.80 -7.36
N GLY A 371 -6.66 -2.51 -7.11
CA GLY A 371 -7.10 -2.01 -5.82
C GLY A 371 -5.97 -1.98 -4.80
N TYR A 372 -6.22 -1.38 -3.64
CA TYR A 372 -5.16 -1.03 -2.71
C TYR A 372 -5.60 -1.13 -1.25
N ARG A 373 -4.63 -1.38 -0.37
CA ARG A 373 -4.75 -1.21 1.08
C ARG A 373 -4.10 0.09 1.46
N GLN A 374 -4.71 0.84 2.36
CA GLN A 374 -4.20 2.09 2.88
C GLN A 374 -4.17 2.11 4.39
N GLN A 375 -3.25 2.90 4.92
CA GLN A 375 -3.14 3.21 6.33
C GLN A 375 -2.70 4.66 6.51
N SER A 376 -3.12 5.28 7.59
CA SER A 376 -2.61 6.60 7.97
C SER A 376 -2.46 6.69 9.48
N ALA A 377 -1.53 7.52 9.92
CA ALA A 377 -1.34 7.84 11.33
C ALA A 377 -0.97 9.32 11.43
N GLY A 378 -1.45 10.00 12.46
CA GLY A 378 -1.17 11.41 12.64
C GLY A 378 -1.42 11.89 14.05
N SER A 379 -1.05 13.13 14.27
CA SER A 379 -1.34 13.86 15.49
C SER A 379 -1.69 15.30 15.18
N LEU A 380 -2.58 15.87 15.99
CA LEU A 380 -2.96 17.27 15.94
C LEU A 380 -2.83 17.86 17.34
N VAL A 381 -2.42 19.11 17.42
CA VAL A 381 -2.55 19.95 18.60
C VAL A 381 -3.31 21.21 18.21
N GLY A 382 -4.03 21.79 19.15
CA GLY A 382 -4.79 23.00 18.88
C GLY A 382 -5.15 23.76 20.13
N ALA A 383 -5.66 24.94 19.89
CA ALA A 383 -6.28 25.76 20.91
C ALA A 383 -7.51 26.47 20.32
N ASP A 384 -8.54 26.63 21.14
CA ASP A 384 -9.73 27.41 20.82
C ASP A 384 -10.14 28.28 21.99
N THR A 385 -10.82 29.37 21.67
CA THR A 385 -11.33 30.30 22.67
C THR A 385 -12.55 31.03 22.13
N GLN A 386 -13.36 31.54 23.05
CA GLN A 386 -14.52 32.36 22.75
C GLN A 386 -14.09 33.83 22.62
N ILE A 387 -14.20 34.40 21.42
CA ILE A 387 -13.78 35.80 21.15
C ILE A 387 -14.95 36.79 21.28
N LEU A 388 -16.18 36.29 21.30
CA LEU A 388 -17.44 37.02 21.55
C LEU A 388 -18.39 36.09 22.33
N ASP A 389 -19.43 36.61 23.01
CA ASP A 389 -20.45 35.84 23.77
C ASP A 389 -21.15 34.70 22.99
N LEU A 390 -20.84 34.53 21.69
CA LEU A 390 -21.40 33.53 20.80
C LEU A 390 -20.36 32.83 19.92
N ILE A 391 -19.19 33.39 19.61
CA ILE A 391 -18.32 32.79 18.56
C ILE A 391 -17.06 32.21 19.19
N ARG A 392 -16.87 30.91 18.96
CA ARG A 392 -15.63 30.21 19.24
C ARG A 392 -14.78 30.14 17.99
N VAL A 393 -13.49 30.41 18.13
CA VAL A 393 -12.52 30.19 17.07
C VAL A 393 -11.33 29.43 17.60
N GLY A 394 -10.72 28.63 16.74
CA GLY A 394 -9.52 27.90 17.09
C GLY A 394 -8.56 27.73 15.94
N LEU A 395 -7.34 27.38 16.33
CA LEU A 395 -6.24 27.05 15.43
C LEU A 395 -5.73 25.66 15.79
N THR A 396 -5.24 24.95 14.79
CA THR A 396 -4.64 23.63 14.96
C THR A 396 -3.48 23.44 14.01
N ALA A 397 -2.52 22.63 14.41
CA ALA A 397 -1.41 22.19 13.59
C ALA A 397 -1.02 20.75 13.95
N GLY A 398 -0.39 20.06 13.02
CA GLY A 398 0.11 18.71 13.30
C GLY A 398 0.74 18.04 12.09
N TYR A 399 0.76 16.72 12.14
CA TYR A 399 1.46 15.88 11.18
C TYR A 399 0.64 14.63 10.84
N LEU A 400 0.65 14.25 9.56
CA LEU A 400 -0.04 13.10 9.02
C LEU A 400 0.90 12.30 8.12
N SER A 401 1.07 11.03 8.44
CA SER A 401 1.65 10.04 7.53
C SER A 401 0.53 9.21 6.91
N ALA A 402 0.58 9.01 5.60
CA ALA A 402 -0.36 8.19 4.86
C ALA A 402 0.41 7.24 3.95
N GLY A 403 0.00 5.97 3.91
CA GLY A 403 0.59 4.94 3.07
C GLY A 403 -0.48 4.16 2.31
N ALA A 404 -0.14 3.69 1.12
CA ALA A 404 -0.95 2.75 0.37
C ALA A 404 -0.10 1.71 -0.36
N SER A 405 -0.62 0.50 -0.52
CA SER A 405 -0.01 -0.58 -1.29
C SER A 405 -1.04 -1.29 -2.15
N ARG A 406 -0.66 -1.64 -3.38
CA ARG A 406 -1.57 -2.38 -4.28
C ARG A 406 -1.74 -3.82 -3.80
N SER A 407 -2.96 -4.32 -3.87
CA SER A 407 -3.31 -5.64 -3.32
C SER A 407 -2.59 -6.77 -4.06
N GLY A 408 -1.68 -7.47 -3.36
CA GLY A 408 -0.93 -8.61 -3.95
C GLY A 408 0.26 -8.19 -4.82
N ILE A 409 0.67 -6.93 -4.78
CA ILE A 409 1.81 -6.38 -5.54
C ILE A 409 2.73 -5.62 -4.56
N ASP A 410 4.05 -5.72 -4.75
CA ASP A 410 5.06 -5.00 -3.94
C ASP A 410 5.24 -3.55 -4.44
N ASP A 411 4.13 -2.82 -4.44
CA ASP A 411 4.06 -1.40 -4.79
C ASP A 411 3.64 -0.62 -3.55
N HIS A 412 4.29 0.53 -3.32
CA HIS A 412 4.06 1.35 -2.15
C HIS A 412 4.03 2.83 -2.50
N LEU A 413 3.03 3.52 -1.97
CA LEU A 413 2.92 4.97 -1.90
C LEU A 413 3.05 5.38 -0.42
N SER A 414 3.85 6.39 -0.14
CA SER A 414 3.95 7.03 1.17
C SER A 414 3.84 8.53 1.03
N ALA A 415 3.15 9.19 1.94
CA ALA A 415 3.00 10.64 2.00
C ALA A 415 3.15 11.11 3.44
N ASN A 416 3.97 12.14 3.63
CA ASN A 416 4.27 12.72 4.94
C ASN A 416 3.94 14.21 4.88
N LEU A 417 2.87 14.61 5.55
CA LEU A 417 2.25 15.92 5.43
C LEU A 417 2.28 16.63 6.79
N TRP A 418 2.70 17.89 6.80
CA TRP A 418 2.36 18.78 7.90
C TRP A 418 1.00 19.42 7.61
N GLN A 419 0.23 19.68 8.65
CA GLN A 419 -1.13 20.20 8.55
C GLN A 419 -1.27 21.44 9.42
N ILE A 420 -2.00 22.45 8.94
CA ILE A 420 -2.42 23.61 9.72
C ILE A 420 -3.87 23.95 9.38
N GLY A 421 -4.66 24.33 10.37
CA GLY A 421 -6.06 24.65 10.16
C GLY A 421 -6.58 25.72 11.11
N GLY A 422 -7.63 26.39 10.69
CA GLY A 422 -8.43 27.28 11.51
C GLY A 422 -9.89 26.85 11.45
N TYR A 423 -10.59 27.00 12.56
CA TYR A 423 -11.99 26.64 12.65
C TYR A 423 -12.77 27.64 13.50
N ALA A 424 -14.09 27.64 13.30
CA ALA A 424 -15.01 28.46 14.06
C ALA A 424 -16.31 27.69 14.32
N ASP A 425 -16.89 27.90 15.49
CA ASP A 425 -18.22 27.43 15.86
C ASP A 425 -19.12 28.64 16.17
N LEU A 426 -20.34 28.59 15.64
CA LEU A 426 -21.39 29.58 15.78
C LEU A 426 -22.67 28.87 16.26
N PRO A 427 -23.02 28.99 17.56
CA PRO A 427 -24.29 28.53 18.08
C PRO A 427 -25.43 29.37 17.52
N PHE A 428 -26.56 28.73 17.21
CA PHE A 428 -27.80 29.38 16.81
C PHE A 428 -28.99 28.75 17.53
N GLY A 429 -29.75 29.61 18.22
CA GLY A 429 -30.76 29.14 19.17
C GLY A 429 -30.10 28.48 20.38
N THR A 430 -30.84 27.61 21.06
CA THR A 430 -30.35 26.89 22.26
C THR A 430 -29.70 25.55 21.93
N ASN A 431 -29.86 25.08 20.69
CA ASN A 431 -29.61 23.69 20.32
C ASN A 431 -28.81 23.53 19.02
N GLY A 432 -28.68 24.57 18.21
CA GLY A 432 -28.04 24.50 16.89
C GLY A 432 -26.60 24.99 16.93
N HIS A 433 -25.73 24.33 16.17
CA HIS A 433 -24.35 24.76 15.95
C HIS A 433 -24.04 24.77 14.47
N PHE A 434 -23.30 25.78 14.01
CA PHE A 434 -22.80 25.90 12.66
C PHE A 434 -21.30 26.18 12.73
N GLY A 435 -20.50 25.34 12.10
CA GLY A 435 -19.05 25.52 12.09
C GLY A 435 -18.45 25.47 10.73
N LEU A 436 -17.25 26.05 10.69
CA LEU A 436 -16.43 26.21 9.52
C LEU A 436 -15.04 25.71 9.85
N LEU A 437 -14.44 24.98 8.91
CA LEU A 437 -13.05 24.55 8.94
C LEU A 437 -12.38 24.98 7.64
N VAL A 438 -11.18 25.55 7.75
CA VAL A 438 -10.26 25.73 6.62
C VAL A 438 -8.92 25.14 7.02
N GLY A 439 -8.41 24.21 6.21
CA GLY A 439 -7.17 23.49 6.43
C GLY A 439 -6.23 23.59 5.22
N TYR A 440 -4.94 23.55 5.51
CA TYR A 440 -3.87 23.42 4.52
C TYR A 440 -2.90 22.32 4.95
N ASP A 441 -2.62 21.42 4.02
CA ASP A 441 -1.74 20.27 4.22
C ASP A 441 -0.65 20.29 3.14
N GLN A 442 0.59 20.02 3.49
CA GLN A 442 1.67 19.93 2.51
C GLN A 442 2.74 18.94 2.93
N GLY A 443 3.31 18.25 1.95
CA GLY A 443 4.53 17.48 2.16
C GLY A 443 4.91 16.60 0.99
N GLN A 444 5.84 15.68 1.25
CA GLN A 444 6.41 14.84 0.21
C GLN A 444 5.60 13.56 0.04
N THR A 445 5.31 13.22 -1.22
CA THR A 445 4.80 11.92 -1.66
C THR A 445 5.91 11.15 -2.34
N SER A 446 6.08 9.88 -1.99
CA SER A 446 7.04 8.99 -2.63
C SER A 446 6.35 7.71 -3.08
N THR A 447 6.75 7.19 -4.24
CA THR A 447 6.30 5.89 -4.73
C THR A 447 7.49 4.96 -4.92
N ARG A 448 7.25 3.67 -4.71
CA ARG A 448 8.19 2.58 -4.99
C ARG A 448 7.43 1.43 -5.64
N ASN A 449 7.98 0.88 -6.70
CA ASN A 449 7.39 -0.21 -7.45
C ASN A 449 8.49 -1.17 -7.89
N THR A 450 8.37 -2.45 -7.55
CA THR A 450 9.38 -3.45 -7.93
C THR A 450 8.82 -4.39 -9.00
N SER A 451 9.55 -4.53 -10.11
CA SER A 451 9.24 -5.44 -11.22
C SER A 451 10.46 -6.28 -11.64
N LEU A 452 10.28 -7.18 -12.61
CA LEU A 452 11.39 -7.94 -13.18
C LEU A 452 12.39 -7.07 -13.95
N LEU A 453 12.01 -5.85 -14.34
CA LEU A 453 12.89 -4.89 -14.99
C LEU A 453 13.77 -4.11 -13.99
N GLY A 454 13.42 -4.14 -12.70
CA GLY A 454 14.07 -3.36 -11.66
C GLY A 454 13.07 -2.73 -10.69
N THR A 455 13.58 -1.88 -9.80
CA THR A 455 12.74 -1.08 -8.89
C THR A 455 12.65 0.35 -9.42
N SER A 456 11.42 0.83 -9.61
CA SER A 456 11.09 2.21 -9.92
C SER A 456 10.79 2.99 -8.64
N THR A 457 11.34 4.19 -8.50
CA THR A 457 11.03 5.11 -7.39
C THR A 457 10.77 6.52 -7.89
N SER A 458 9.80 7.21 -7.31
CA SER A 458 9.57 8.63 -7.54
C SER A 458 9.33 9.38 -6.23
N SER A 459 9.59 10.69 -6.25
CA SER A 459 9.25 11.60 -5.17
C SER A 459 8.72 12.91 -5.73
N GLY A 460 7.70 13.49 -5.10
CA GLY A 460 7.16 14.80 -5.43
C GLY A 460 6.46 15.42 -4.24
N ASP A 461 5.87 16.59 -4.45
CA ASP A 461 5.16 17.33 -3.42
C ASP A 461 3.65 17.25 -3.63
N ALA A 462 2.92 17.07 -2.54
CA ALA A 462 1.47 17.23 -2.48
C ALA A 462 1.09 18.42 -1.61
N ARG A 463 0.05 19.14 -2.04
CA ARG A 463 -0.61 20.20 -1.27
C ARG A 463 -2.11 19.93 -1.26
N LEU A 464 -2.74 20.03 -0.11
CA LEU A 464 -4.17 19.84 0.03
C LEU A 464 -4.77 21.07 0.71
N ILE A 465 -5.93 21.48 0.22
CA ILE A 465 -6.72 22.56 0.80
C ILE A 465 -8.08 21.98 1.16
N THR A 466 -8.42 22.03 2.43
CA THR A 466 -9.69 21.57 2.97
C THR A 466 -10.55 22.77 3.33
N ALA A 467 -11.81 22.77 2.91
CA ALA A 467 -12.81 23.71 3.35
C ALA A 467 -14.09 22.95 3.67
N GLU A 468 -14.64 23.14 4.87
CA GLU A 468 -15.81 22.42 5.31
C GLU A 468 -16.76 23.30 6.10
N ALA A 469 -18.04 23.13 5.81
CA ALA A 469 -19.14 23.67 6.60
C ALA A 469 -19.92 22.51 7.22
N ILE A 470 -20.15 22.58 8.51
CA ILE A 470 -20.85 21.55 9.29
C ILE A 470 -21.92 22.22 10.14
N ALA A 471 -23.06 21.56 10.29
CA ALA A 471 -24.12 22.01 11.16
C ALA A 471 -24.68 20.83 11.95
N SER A 472 -25.07 21.10 13.20
CA SER A 472 -25.77 20.14 14.03
C SER A 472 -26.95 20.78 14.74
N TRP A 473 -27.86 19.93 15.22
CA TRP A 473 -28.96 20.35 16.06
C TRP A 473 -29.19 19.34 17.16
N HIS A 474 -28.93 19.72 18.41
CA HIS A 474 -29.09 18.87 19.57
C HIS A 474 -30.56 18.77 20.01
N HIS A 475 -31.01 17.57 20.37
CA HIS A 475 -32.32 17.36 20.95
C HIS A 475 -32.23 16.46 22.17
N ASP A 476 -32.47 17.03 23.34
CA ASP A 476 -32.60 16.29 24.59
C ASP A 476 -33.90 15.46 24.59
N LEU A 477 -33.77 14.16 24.81
CA LEU A 477 -34.86 13.20 24.92
C LEU A 477 -35.25 12.96 26.39
N GLY A 478 -34.49 13.51 27.34
CA GLY A 478 -34.63 13.31 28.78
C GLY A 478 -33.89 12.08 29.29
N GLY A 479 -33.60 12.04 30.60
CA GLY A 479 -32.97 10.89 31.26
C GLY A 479 -31.52 10.64 30.84
N GLY A 480 -30.79 11.69 30.42
CA GLY A 480 -29.42 11.60 29.91
C GLY A 480 -29.33 11.20 28.43
N HIS A 481 -30.46 11.01 27.75
CA HIS A 481 -30.49 10.63 26.34
C HIS A 481 -30.62 11.85 25.44
N SER A 482 -29.87 11.89 24.34
CA SER A 482 -30.07 12.93 23.33
C SER A 482 -29.86 12.41 21.91
N LEU A 483 -30.40 13.15 20.94
CA LEU A 483 -30.26 12.90 19.51
C LEU A 483 -29.79 14.16 18.81
N THR A 484 -28.71 14.05 18.06
CA THR A 484 -28.08 15.15 17.34
C THR A 484 -27.94 14.78 15.85
N PRO A 485 -28.87 15.22 14.98
CA PRO A 485 -28.62 15.27 13.55
C PRO A 485 -27.43 16.18 13.21
N ILE A 486 -26.61 15.73 12.26
CA ILE A 486 -25.40 16.42 11.78
C ILE A 486 -25.42 16.39 10.26
N ILE A 487 -25.18 17.54 9.64
CA ILE A 487 -24.99 17.67 8.19
C ILE A 487 -23.66 18.37 7.91
N ALA A 488 -22.93 17.92 6.90
CA ALA A 488 -21.68 18.54 6.51
C ALA A 488 -21.52 18.60 4.99
N LEU A 489 -20.84 19.64 4.52
CA LEU A 489 -20.40 19.82 3.14
C LEU A 489 -18.91 20.13 3.16
N GLN A 490 -18.12 19.24 2.57
CA GLN A 490 -16.66 19.33 2.52
C GLN A 490 -16.20 19.46 1.08
N SER A 491 -15.27 20.38 0.84
CA SER A 491 -14.46 20.46 -0.38
C SER A 491 -13.00 20.22 -0.01
N LEU A 492 -12.33 19.33 -0.74
CA LEU A 492 -10.92 19.06 -0.57
C LEU A 492 -10.25 19.07 -1.95
N THR A 493 -9.34 20.01 -2.15
CA THR A 493 -8.55 20.09 -3.38
C THR A 493 -7.16 19.57 -3.13
N THR A 494 -6.73 18.60 -3.92
CA THR A 494 -5.37 18.05 -3.92
C THR A 494 -4.61 18.62 -5.11
N GLN A 495 -3.37 19.04 -4.91
CA GLN A 495 -2.45 19.51 -5.93
C GLN A 495 -1.16 18.70 -5.83
N HIS A 496 -0.76 18.10 -6.92
CA HIS A 496 0.44 17.28 -7.00
C HIS A 496 1.42 17.87 -8.00
N SER A 497 2.69 17.94 -7.61
CA SER A 497 3.75 18.23 -8.57
C SER A 497 3.83 17.12 -9.61
N GLY A 498 4.35 17.44 -10.79
CA GLY A 498 4.71 16.40 -11.75
C GLY A 498 5.69 15.42 -11.12
N LEU A 499 5.55 14.14 -11.44
CA LEU A 499 6.40 13.07 -10.95
C LEU A 499 7.21 12.52 -12.11
N MET A 500 8.46 12.14 -11.82
CA MET A 500 9.30 11.40 -12.74
C MET A 500 9.95 10.27 -11.96
N GLU A 501 9.70 9.05 -12.41
CA GLU A 501 10.29 7.87 -11.84
C GLU A 501 11.77 7.73 -12.20
N SER A 502 12.47 6.92 -11.42
CA SER A 502 13.87 6.55 -11.59
C SER A 502 14.05 5.07 -11.32
N GLY A 503 15.00 4.43 -12.00
CA GLY A 503 15.36 3.02 -11.79
C GLY A 503 15.04 2.07 -12.96
N LEU A 504 14.12 2.43 -13.86
CA LEU A 504 13.76 1.66 -15.06
C LEU A 504 14.28 2.27 -16.38
N SER A 505 15.13 3.31 -16.29
CA SER A 505 15.76 3.98 -17.43
C SER A 505 14.73 4.50 -18.45
N ALA A 506 14.67 3.94 -19.65
CA ALA A 506 13.76 4.35 -20.71
C ALA A 506 12.27 4.12 -20.39
N LEU A 507 11.96 3.26 -19.41
CA LEU A 507 10.61 3.00 -18.93
C LEU A 507 10.33 3.66 -17.57
N ASN A 508 11.10 4.69 -17.20
CA ASN A 508 10.71 5.58 -16.10
C ASN A 508 9.40 6.28 -16.48
N ALA A 509 8.34 6.05 -15.71
CA ALA A 509 7.09 6.77 -15.88
C ALA A 509 7.23 8.24 -15.47
N SER A 510 6.49 9.11 -16.12
CA SER A 510 6.40 10.52 -15.79
C SER A 510 4.97 11.01 -15.95
N THR A 511 4.58 11.93 -15.06
CA THR A 511 3.26 12.53 -15.04
C THR A 511 3.41 14.04 -14.91
N GLY A 512 2.54 14.79 -15.59
CA GLY A 512 2.41 16.22 -15.35
C GLY A 512 1.91 16.53 -13.94
N SER A 513 2.05 17.79 -13.52
CA SER A 513 1.35 18.28 -12.33
C SER A 513 -0.16 18.21 -12.55
N PHE A 514 -0.91 17.80 -11.53
CA PHE A 514 -2.36 17.72 -11.62
C PHE A 514 -3.04 18.22 -10.35
N SER A 515 -4.30 18.61 -10.50
CA SER A 515 -5.17 18.99 -9.40
C SER A 515 -6.42 18.12 -9.41
N SER A 516 -6.97 17.82 -8.24
CA SER A 516 -8.14 16.98 -8.08
C SER A 516 -9.01 17.51 -6.95
N ASN A 517 -10.23 17.90 -7.28
CA ASN A 517 -11.18 18.49 -6.32
C ASN A 517 -12.26 17.47 -5.95
N PHE A 518 -12.38 17.20 -4.66
CA PHE A 518 -13.39 16.33 -4.07
C PHE A 518 -14.42 17.20 -3.37
N VAL A 519 -15.70 16.92 -3.60
CA VAL A 519 -16.80 17.54 -2.86
C VAL A 519 -17.66 16.43 -2.30
N SER A 520 -17.84 16.41 -0.99
CA SER A 520 -18.66 15.42 -0.30
C SER A 520 -19.70 16.07 0.59
N ALA A 521 -20.89 15.47 0.63
CA ALA A 521 -21.94 15.79 1.57
C ALA A 521 -22.09 14.62 2.56
N ARG A 522 -22.23 14.93 3.84
CA ARG A 522 -22.47 13.95 4.90
C ARG A 522 -23.75 14.29 5.64
N VAL A 523 -24.52 13.27 5.96
CA VAL A 523 -25.69 13.38 6.84
C VAL A 523 -25.61 12.24 7.83
N GLN A 524 -25.65 12.57 9.11
CA GLN A 524 -25.51 11.63 10.22
C GLN A 524 -26.53 11.94 11.30
N ALA A 525 -26.87 10.94 12.10
CA ALA A 525 -27.61 11.11 13.35
C ALA A 525 -26.79 10.46 14.46
N ARG A 526 -26.39 11.26 15.44
CA ARG A 526 -25.67 10.81 16.64
C ARG A 526 -26.66 10.70 17.78
N TYR A 527 -26.65 9.58 18.47
CA TYR A 527 -27.34 9.36 19.72
C TYR A 527 -26.32 9.36 20.84
N ASP A 528 -26.59 10.13 21.89
CA ASP A 528 -25.73 10.24 23.06
C ASP A 528 -26.48 9.74 24.30
N TYR A 529 -25.78 9.02 25.17
CA TYR A 529 -26.25 8.63 26.50
C TYR A 529 -25.27 9.10 27.55
N GLN A 530 -25.74 9.98 28.43
CA GLN A 530 -25.02 10.49 29.58
C GLN A 530 -25.27 9.60 30.78
N TRP A 531 -24.18 9.24 31.45
CA TRP A 531 -24.19 8.43 32.66
C TRP A 531 -23.05 8.87 33.56
N ARG A 532 -23.18 8.58 34.85
CA ARG A 532 -22.16 8.92 35.83
C ARG A 532 -21.53 7.64 36.36
N ALA A 533 -20.21 7.62 36.39
CA ALA A 533 -19.42 6.60 37.07
C ALA A 533 -18.07 7.20 37.39
N LEU A 534 -17.43 6.72 38.46
CA LEU A 534 -16.05 7.15 38.80
C LEU A 534 -15.98 8.63 39.14
N GLU A 535 -17.05 9.13 39.76
CA GLU A 535 -17.26 10.54 40.06
C GLU A 535 -17.26 11.50 38.84
N ALA A 536 -16.98 10.97 37.64
CA ALA A 536 -16.97 11.64 36.36
C ALA A 536 -18.28 11.46 35.60
N ASP A 537 -18.62 12.47 34.81
CA ASP A 537 -19.73 12.40 33.86
C ASP A 537 -19.21 11.85 32.53
N TRP A 538 -19.85 10.79 32.04
CA TRP A 538 -19.51 10.09 30.82
C TRP A 538 -20.61 10.25 29.79
N THR A 539 -20.22 10.35 28.52
CA THR A 539 -21.12 10.33 27.37
C THR A 539 -20.71 9.22 26.42
N SER A 540 -21.59 8.25 26.22
CA SER A 540 -21.44 7.25 25.15
C SER A 540 -22.18 7.72 23.90
N SER A 541 -21.50 7.73 22.76
CA SER A 541 -22.04 8.20 21.49
C SER A 541 -22.09 7.07 20.46
N LEU A 542 -23.20 6.99 19.72
CA LEU A 542 -23.34 6.13 18.55
C LEU A 542 -23.90 6.95 17.41
N ALA A 543 -23.28 6.92 16.24
CA ALA A 543 -23.83 7.57 15.07
C ALA A 543 -23.89 6.64 13.86
N ILE A 544 -24.94 6.86 13.07
CA ILE A 544 -25.08 6.26 11.75
C ILE A 544 -25.31 7.38 10.74
N GLY A 545 -24.91 7.15 9.50
CA GLY A 545 -25.20 8.10 8.44
C GLY A 545 -24.76 7.63 7.08
N PHE A 546 -24.77 8.59 6.15
CA PHE A 546 -24.32 8.38 4.80
C PHE A 546 -23.44 9.54 4.33
N ARG A 547 -22.49 9.23 3.46
CA ARG A 547 -21.69 10.20 2.71
C ARG A 547 -21.94 10.02 1.23
N GLU A 548 -22.16 11.12 0.53
CA GLU A 548 -22.25 11.15 -0.93
C GLU A 548 -21.14 12.04 -1.49
N MET A 549 -20.47 11.56 -2.54
CA MET A 549 -19.52 12.38 -3.29
C MET A 549 -20.29 13.17 -4.35
N LEU A 550 -20.48 14.47 -4.10
CA LEU A 550 -21.10 15.39 -5.07
C LEU A 550 -20.17 15.66 -6.25
N ASN A 551 -18.87 15.63 -6.01
CA ASN A 551 -17.84 15.64 -7.03
C ASN A 551 -16.69 14.73 -6.62
N GLN A 552 -16.28 13.86 -7.53
CA GLN A 552 -15.08 13.05 -7.38
C GLN A 552 -14.45 12.90 -8.76
N PRO A 553 -13.16 13.27 -8.92
CA PRO A 553 -12.46 13.03 -10.16
C PRO A 553 -12.38 11.53 -10.44
N LEU A 554 -12.36 11.18 -11.72
CA LEU A 554 -12.01 9.82 -12.11
C LEU A 554 -10.61 9.52 -11.57
N ALA A 555 -10.41 8.30 -11.10
CA ALA A 555 -9.09 7.81 -10.72
C ALA A 555 -8.35 7.43 -12.01
N ASP A 556 -8.10 8.38 -12.90
CA ASP A 556 -7.41 8.14 -14.16
C ASP A 556 -6.22 9.09 -14.33
N ARG A 557 -5.13 8.61 -14.93
CA ARG A 557 -3.93 9.42 -15.18
C ARG A 557 -3.31 9.11 -16.51
N GLU A 558 -2.87 10.19 -17.15
CA GLU A 558 -2.04 10.14 -18.33
C GLU A 558 -0.59 9.95 -17.91
N ILE A 559 0.01 8.85 -18.36
CA ILE A 559 1.38 8.46 -18.07
C ILE A 559 2.21 8.53 -19.34
N HIS A 560 3.42 9.06 -19.21
CA HIS A 560 4.41 9.12 -20.27
C HIS A 560 5.69 8.38 -19.87
N TYR A 561 6.27 7.55 -20.74
CA TYR A 561 7.60 6.99 -20.50
C TYR A 561 8.69 7.78 -21.20
N VAL A 562 9.72 8.14 -20.43
CA VAL A 562 10.83 9.02 -20.85
C VAL A 562 11.54 8.56 -22.13
N GLY A 563 11.64 7.25 -22.37
CA GLY A 563 12.31 6.69 -23.54
C GLY A 563 11.44 6.60 -24.79
N THR A 564 10.13 6.77 -24.67
CA THR A 564 9.18 6.62 -25.79
C THR A 564 9.05 7.92 -26.56
N THR A 565 8.95 7.86 -27.89
CA THR A 565 8.88 9.08 -28.70
C THR A 565 7.47 9.50 -29.08
N ASP A 566 6.47 8.61 -28.93
CA ASP A 566 5.08 8.93 -29.19
C ASP A 566 4.16 8.28 -28.15
N GLY A 567 3.25 9.09 -27.63
CA GLY A 567 2.03 8.61 -26.97
C GLY A 567 2.14 8.56 -25.45
N ASP A 568 1.32 9.39 -24.82
CA ASP A 568 0.93 9.15 -23.46
C ASP A 568 -0.18 8.08 -23.45
N PHE A 569 -0.34 7.39 -22.33
CA PHE A 569 -1.40 6.42 -22.17
C PHE A 569 -2.19 6.67 -20.90
N LEU A 570 -3.50 6.44 -20.99
CA LEU A 570 -4.41 6.55 -19.87
C LEU A 570 -4.34 5.29 -19.01
N VAL A 571 -4.30 5.49 -17.71
CA VAL A 571 -4.29 4.44 -16.70
C VAL A 571 -5.42 4.72 -15.73
N GLU A 572 -6.26 3.72 -15.46
CA GLU A 572 -7.36 3.84 -14.51
C GLU A 572 -7.01 3.08 -13.22
N GLY A 573 -7.14 3.75 -12.07
CA GLY A 573 -7.01 3.19 -10.73
C GLY A 573 -8.35 2.76 -10.12
N ALA A 574 -8.28 2.13 -8.94
CA ALA A 574 -9.47 1.78 -8.18
C ALA A 574 -10.10 3.04 -7.56
N GLN A 575 -11.40 3.22 -7.78
CA GLN A 575 -12.11 4.39 -7.27
C GLN A 575 -12.56 4.17 -5.82
N SER A 576 -12.08 5.02 -4.90
CA SER A 576 -12.29 4.83 -3.46
C SER A 576 -13.70 5.12 -2.94
N ASN A 577 -14.56 5.76 -3.74
CA ASN A 577 -15.95 6.00 -3.38
C ASN A 577 -16.82 5.62 -4.58
N GLY A 578 -17.75 4.69 -4.37
CA GLY A 578 -18.68 4.27 -5.41
C GLY A 578 -19.73 5.34 -5.70
N LYS A 579 -20.36 5.26 -6.88
CA LYS A 579 -21.46 6.16 -7.31
C LYS A 579 -22.70 6.09 -6.41
N THR A 580 -22.81 5.06 -5.57
CA THR A 580 -23.97 4.78 -4.71
C THR A 580 -23.87 5.33 -3.29
N GLY A 581 -22.86 6.16 -2.99
CA GLY A 581 -22.62 6.69 -1.64
C GLY A 581 -21.96 5.69 -0.70
N ALA A 582 -21.60 6.15 0.50
CA ALA A 582 -20.95 5.37 1.55
C ALA A 582 -21.79 5.38 2.82
N GLY A 583 -21.92 4.22 3.48
CA GLY A 583 -22.46 4.12 4.83
C GLY A 583 -21.42 4.52 5.86
N LEU A 584 -21.87 5.23 6.90
CA LEU A 584 -21.05 5.69 8.01
C LEU A 584 -21.54 5.05 9.31
N ILE A 585 -20.61 4.54 10.11
CA ILE A 585 -20.87 4.04 11.46
C ILE A 585 -19.81 4.65 12.38
N ASN A 586 -20.22 5.28 13.47
CA ASN A 586 -19.30 5.85 14.44
C ASN A 586 -19.70 5.45 15.85
N ALA A 587 -18.70 5.27 16.71
CA ALA A 587 -18.88 5.02 18.14
C ALA A 587 -17.92 5.90 18.93
N GLY A 588 -18.33 6.26 20.14
CA GLY A 588 -17.68 7.30 20.93
C GLY A 588 -17.79 7.12 22.42
N LEU A 589 -16.77 7.61 23.12
CA LEU A 589 -16.79 7.78 24.57
C LEU A 589 -16.12 9.10 24.92
N THR A 590 -16.83 9.96 25.65
CA THR A 590 -16.30 11.21 26.22
C THR A 590 -16.42 11.12 27.73
N GLY A 591 -15.34 11.44 28.47
CA GLY A 591 -15.33 11.47 29.93
C GLY A 591 -14.82 12.82 30.43
N HIS A 592 -15.57 13.43 31.34
CA HIS A 592 -15.19 14.65 32.07
C HIS A 592 -14.42 14.24 33.33
N LEU A 593 -13.11 14.06 33.20
CA LEU A 593 -12.26 13.48 34.24
C LEU A 593 -12.06 14.46 35.42
N SER A 594 -12.03 15.76 35.13
CA SER A 594 -12.00 16.82 36.14
C SER A 594 -12.57 18.11 35.56
N ASN A 595 -12.59 19.19 36.35
CA ASN A 595 -12.98 20.52 35.86
C ASN A 595 -12.07 21.02 34.72
N GLN A 596 -10.85 20.49 34.63
CA GLN A 596 -9.83 20.94 33.68
C GLN A 596 -9.59 19.95 32.55
N PHE A 597 -9.97 18.67 32.67
CA PHE A 597 -9.57 17.65 31.71
C PHE A 597 -10.74 16.82 31.17
N ASP A 598 -10.82 16.76 29.84
CA ASP A 598 -11.71 15.85 29.13
C ASP A 598 -10.90 14.83 28.31
N LEU A 599 -11.33 13.57 28.35
CA LEU A 599 -10.83 12.49 27.51
C LEU A 599 -11.90 12.12 26.48
N GLU A 600 -11.50 11.97 25.22
CA GLU A 600 -12.42 11.60 24.15
C GLU A 600 -11.84 10.51 23.26
N LEU A 601 -12.57 9.41 23.11
CA LEU A 601 -12.22 8.29 22.25
C LEU A 601 -13.27 8.13 21.15
N GLY A 602 -12.83 7.85 19.93
CA GLY A 602 -13.71 7.75 18.77
C GLY A 602 -13.29 6.65 17.81
N TYR A 603 -14.28 5.91 17.32
CA TYR A 603 -14.18 5.01 16.16
C TYR A 603 -15.07 5.52 15.04
N ARG A 604 -14.57 5.43 13.80
CA ARG A 604 -15.30 5.73 12.56
C ARG A 604 -15.07 4.65 11.52
N GLY A 605 -16.15 4.15 10.95
CA GLY A 605 -16.14 3.24 9.82
C GLY A 605 -16.84 3.86 8.60
N ILE A 606 -16.19 3.76 7.44
CA ILE A 606 -16.74 4.16 6.15
C ILE A 606 -16.80 2.93 5.25
N TYR A 607 -18.00 2.60 4.79
CA TYR A 607 -18.26 1.36 4.05
C TYR A 607 -19.00 1.65 2.74
N THR A 608 -18.45 1.14 1.64
CA THR A 608 -19.11 1.12 0.33
C THR A 608 -19.14 -0.33 -0.18
N GLY A 609 -19.67 -0.54 -1.39
CA GLY A 609 -19.57 -1.85 -2.05
C GLY A 609 -18.13 -2.29 -2.36
N THR A 610 -17.18 -1.33 -2.43
CA THR A 610 -15.78 -1.58 -2.83
C THR A 610 -14.76 -1.03 -1.84
N SER A 611 -15.16 -0.31 -0.80
CA SER A 611 -14.23 0.37 0.10
C SER A 611 -14.60 0.11 1.54
N ARG A 612 -13.59 -0.19 2.37
CA ARG A 612 -13.76 -0.41 3.80
C ARG A 612 -12.64 0.34 4.50
N LEU A 613 -12.98 1.41 5.19
CA LEU A 613 -12.03 2.23 5.95
C LEU A 613 -12.49 2.28 7.40
N SER A 614 -11.54 2.09 8.31
CA SER A 614 -11.74 2.18 9.76
C SER A 614 -10.71 3.13 10.34
N SER A 615 -11.17 4.01 11.22
CA SER A 615 -10.39 5.09 11.77
C SER A 615 -10.64 5.19 13.27
N PHE A 616 -9.57 5.41 14.02
CA PHE A 616 -9.55 5.58 15.48
C PHE A 616 -8.95 6.93 15.83
N GLN A 617 -9.42 7.47 16.94
CA GLN A 617 -9.02 8.77 17.45
C GLN A 617 -9.06 8.80 18.97
N GLY A 618 -8.06 9.43 19.58
CA GLY A 618 -8.07 9.83 20.98
C GLY A 618 -7.76 11.31 21.11
N ASN A 619 -8.51 12.04 21.95
CA ASN A 619 -8.26 13.44 22.29
C ASN A 619 -8.10 13.61 23.78
N LEU A 620 -7.19 14.51 24.17
CA LEU A 620 -7.12 15.09 25.49
C LEU A 620 -7.39 16.58 25.37
N VAL A 621 -8.29 17.11 26.20
CA VAL A 621 -8.68 18.52 26.21
C VAL A 621 -8.38 19.07 27.60
N TRP A 622 -7.71 20.22 27.63
CA TRP A 622 -7.40 20.98 28.82
C TRP A 622 -8.15 22.31 28.81
N ASN A 623 -9.02 22.50 29.79
CA ASN A 623 -9.79 23.72 30.03
C ASN A 623 -8.99 24.65 30.95
N TYR A 624 -8.46 25.73 30.38
CA TYR A 624 -7.61 26.68 31.08
C TYR A 624 -8.49 27.70 31.82
N ASP A 625 -8.33 27.78 33.16
CA ASP A 625 -9.07 28.68 34.07
C ASP A 625 -10.50 28.24 34.51
N ALA A 626 -10.86 26.95 34.37
CA ALA A 626 -12.14 26.42 34.85
C ALA A 626 -12.38 26.73 36.33
N PRO A 627 -13.41 27.52 36.68
CA PRO A 627 -13.70 27.83 38.06
C PRO A 627 -13.99 26.53 38.80
N GLU A 628 -13.26 26.35 39.90
CA GLU A 628 -13.49 25.28 40.87
C GLU A 628 -14.99 25.23 41.20
N ILE A 629 -15.67 24.11 40.90
CA ILE A 629 -17.10 23.97 41.20
C ILE A 629 -17.28 24.13 42.71
N GLN A 630 -17.68 25.32 43.15
CA GLN A 630 -18.22 25.49 44.50
C GLN A 630 -19.52 24.70 44.55
N GLY A 631 -19.50 23.63 45.35
CA GLY A 631 -20.54 22.62 45.47
C GLY A 631 -21.95 23.17 45.28
N VAL A 632 -22.64 22.63 44.28
CA VAL A 632 -24.09 22.66 44.23
C VAL A 632 -24.56 21.96 45.50
N LYS A 633 -25.18 22.74 46.39
CA LYS A 633 -25.86 22.20 47.57
C LYS A 633 -26.93 21.23 47.09
N ASP A 634 -26.76 19.96 47.45
CA ASP A 634 -27.78 18.93 47.39
C ASP A 634 -29.02 19.41 48.18
N ASP A 635 -30.06 19.86 47.48
CA ASP A 635 -31.41 19.88 48.05
C ASP A 635 -32.01 18.48 47.89
N GLU A 636 -32.06 17.80 49.05
CA GLU A 636 -32.91 16.65 49.39
C GLU A 636 -32.88 15.41 48.47
N ALA A 637 -31.81 14.63 48.59
CA ALA A 637 -31.91 13.16 48.53
C ALA A 637 -31.47 12.58 49.87
N VAL A 638 -32.36 11.81 50.50
CA VAL A 638 -32.20 11.20 51.83
C VAL A 638 -30.92 10.35 51.87
N LYS A 639 -29.88 10.85 52.55
CA LYS A 639 -28.68 10.08 52.90
C LYS A 639 -29.01 9.07 54.03
N PRO A 640 -28.69 7.78 53.89
CA PRO A 640 -28.53 6.90 55.04
C PRO A 640 -27.33 7.41 55.86
N SER A 641 -27.50 7.48 57.17
CA SER A 641 -26.50 7.97 58.11
C SER A 641 -25.22 7.13 58.08
N LEU A 642 -24.12 7.73 57.62
CA LEU A 642 -22.77 7.35 58.05
C LEU A 642 -22.29 8.37 59.06
N GLU A 643 -21.79 7.84 60.17
CA GLU A 643 -21.37 8.59 61.34
C GLU A 643 -20.22 9.57 61.04
N ASN A 644 -20.39 10.77 61.59
CA ASN A 644 -19.33 11.66 62.09
C ASN A 644 -18.41 12.37 61.06
N PRO A 645 -18.83 13.53 60.51
CA PRO A 645 -18.04 14.34 59.57
C PRO A 645 -16.93 15.20 60.22
N ASN A 646 -16.36 14.76 61.35
CA ASN A 646 -15.30 15.48 62.06
C ASN A 646 -14.00 14.67 62.23
N ALA A 647 -13.81 13.60 61.46
CA ALA A 647 -12.49 12.98 61.32
C ALA A 647 -11.68 13.74 60.26
N VAL A 648 -10.88 14.70 60.74
CA VAL A 648 -9.56 15.14 60.23
C VAL A 648 -9.40 15.22 58.70
N ALA A 649 -9.21 16.44 58.18
CA ALA A 649 -8.58 16.67 56.89
C ALA A 649 -7.27 15.86 56.82
N GLY A 650 -7.27 14.77 56.04
CA GLY A 650 -6.08 13.96 55.82
C GLY A 650 -5.03 14.79 55.10
N GLU A 651 -3.86 14.93 55.70
CA GLU A 651 -2.65 15.29 54.97
C GLU A 651 -2.57 14.37 53.74
N ALA A 652 -2.32 14.93 52.56
CA ALA A 652 -1.98 14.13 51.39
C ALA A 652 -0.83 13.20 51.81
N SER A 653 -1.03 11.88 51.71
CA SER A 653 -0.02 10.93 52.13
C SER A 653 1.26 11.22 51.34
N PRO A 654 2.43 11.34 52.01
CA PRO A 654 3.68 11.61 51.32
C PRO A 654 3.90 10.54 50.25
N LEU A 655 4.35 10.94 49.06
CA LEU A 655 4.67 10.02 47.97
C LEU A 655 5.65 8.96 48.48
N THR A 656 5.25 7.69 48.40
CA THR A 656 6.11 6.54 48.75
C THR A 656 6.26 5.65 47.54
N ILE A 657 7.39 4.95 47.40
CA ILE A 657 7.67 3.99 46.32
C ILE A 657 6.75 2.76 46.34
N ARG A 658 5.92 2.62 47.37
CA ARG A 658 4.99 1.50 47.55
C ARG A 658 3.72 1.67 46.74
N ASP A 659 3.33 2.93 46.47
CA ASP A 659 2.06 3.25 45.85
C ASP A 659 2.18 4.53 44.98
N PRO A 660 2.05 4.42 43.64
CA PRO A 660 1.95 3.19 42.85
C PRO A 660 3.36 2.63 42.60
N GLY A 661 3.61 1.37 42.94
CA GLY A 661 4.92 0.72 42.86
C GLY A 661 5.65 0.81 41.51
N ALA A 662 6.82 0.16 41.41
CA ALA A 662 7.64 0.22 40.20
C ALA A 662 6.95 -0.43 38.98
N ASP A 663 6.69 0.35 37.93
CA ASP A 663 6.17 -0.15 36.64
C ASP A 663 7.20 -1.05 35.93
N MET A 664 8.48 -0.95 36.29
CA MET A 664 9.54 -1.71 35.66
C MET A 664 9.77 -3.11 36.26
N ALA A 665 9.15 -3.43 37.41
CA ALA A 665 9.45 -4.63 38.19
C ALA A 665 8.99 -5.93 37.51
N ASN A 666 7.76 -5.96 37.03
CA ASN A 666 7.18 -7.08 36.33
C ASN A 666 6.94 -6.69 34.85
N TYR A 667 6.03 -7.38 34.15
CA TYR A 667 5.72 -7.06 32.75
C TYR A 667 4.59 -6.05 32.62
N PRO A 668 3.42 -6.28 33.25
CA PRO A 668 2.34 -5.32 33.16
C PRO A 668 2.70 -3.97 33.78
N ASN A 669 2.01 -2.92 33.34
CA ASN A 669 2.05 -1.62 34.02
C ASN A 669 0.79 -1.48 34.88
N SER A 670 0.95 -0.87 36.05
CA SER A 670 -0.17 -0.58 36.94
C SER A 670 -1.17 0.41 36.32
N ALA A 671 -2.42 0.33 36.74
CA ALA A 671 -3.51 1.25 36.40
C ALA A 671 -3.35 2.62 37.08
N PHE A 672 -2.49 2.72 38.09
CA PHE A 672 -2.31 3.89 38.93
C PHE A 672 -1.22 4.83 38.41
N THR A 673 -1.39 6.11 38.69
CA THR A 673 -0.50 7.22 38.31
C THR A 673 0.16 7.84 39.53
N LEU A 674 1.31 8.49 39.34
CA LEU A 674 1.91 9.29 40.40
C LEU A 674 1.01 10.49 40.77
N PRO A 675 0.94 10.87 42.07
CA PRO A 675 0.25 12.08 42.51
C PRO A 675 0.87 13.33 41.89
N GLU A 676 0.14 14.44 41.89
CA GLU A 676 0.60 15.71 41.33
C GLU A 676 1.99 16.12 41.88
N GLY A 677 2.91 16.41 40.98
CA GLY A 677 4.29 16.78 41.29
C GLY A 677 5.18 15.60 41.72
N GLY A 678 4.63 14.40 41.83
CA GLY A 678 5.37 13.19 42.14
C GLY A 678 6.37 12.83 41.05
N PHE A 679 7.53 12.32 41.45
CA PHE A 679 8.62 11.98 40.54
C PHE A 679 9.23 10.64 40.89
N TYR A 680 9.21 9.69 39.96
CA TYR A 680 9.99 8.46 40.08
C TYR A 680 11.07 8.38 38.99
N LEU A 681 12.18 7.77 39.38
CA LEU A 681 13.19 7.22 38.49
C LEU A 681 13.21 5.71 38.66
N GLU A 682 12.99 4.98 37.59
CA GLU A 682 13.19 3.54 37.54
C GLU A 682 14.31 3.20 36.57
N SER A 683 15.13 2.22 36.92
CA SER A 683 16.19 1.76 36.04
C SER A 683 16.44 0.27 36.19
N THR A 684 16.57 -0.41 35.05
CA THR A 684 17.15 -1.75 34.96
C THR A 684 18.52 -1.62 34.32
N PRO A 685 19.59 -1.39 35.09
CA PRO A 685 20.92 -1.24 34.54
C PRO A 685 21.45 -2.55 33.92
N PHE A 686 20.82 -3.70 34.22
CA PHE A 686 21.17 -5.00 33.66
C PHE A 686 19.91 -5.73 33.20
N GLY A 687 19.74 -5.83 31.89
CA GLY A 687 18.76 -6.70 31.24
C GLY A 687 19.44 -7.61 30.24
N PHE A 688 19.01 -8.87 30.19
CA PHE A 688 19.49 -9.90 29.29
C PHE A 688 18.30 -10.62 28.65
N THR A 689 18.34 -10.79 27.33
CA THR A 689 17.37 -11.58 26.56
C THR A 689 18.15 -12.54 25.67
N GLY A 690 17.90 -13.84 25.77
CA GLY A 690 18.57 -14.87 24.99
C GLY A 690 18.06 -14.96 23.55
N GLU A 691 18.84 -15.61 22.68
CA GLU A 691 18.46 -15.89 21.27
C GLU A 691 17.14 -16.69 21.24
N SER A 692 16.32 -16.42 20.22
CA SER A 692 15.13 -17.20 19.90
C SER A 692 15.28 -17.88 18.53
N THR A 693 14.61 -19.01 18.33
CA THR A 693 14.71 -19.82 17.10
C THR A 693 14.11 -19.19 15.84
N GLY A 694 13.69 -17.91 15.90
CA GLY A 694 13.14 -17.19 14.75
C GLY A 694 12.75 -15.72 14.99
N SER A 695 12.99 -15.13 16.16
CA SER A 695 12.46 -13.79 16.50
C SER A 695 13.48 -12.76 17.01
N GLY A 696 14.74 -13.11 17.33
CA GLY A 696 15.72 -12.08 17.70
C GLY A 696 17.10 -12.58 18.13
N PRO A 697 18.14 -11.74 17.95
CA PRO A 697 19.47 -11.98 18.52
C PRO A 697 19.44 -11.98 20.05
N GLN A 698 20.51 -12.47 20.67
CA GLN A 698 20.72 -12.25 22.10
C GLN A 698 20.97 -10.76 22.35
N THR A 699 20.28 -10.16 23.32
CA THR A 699 20.35 -8.74 23.65
C THR A 699 20.73 -8.51 25.11
N GLU A 700 21.68 -7.60 25.34
CA GLU A 700 21.98 -7.03 26.65
C GLU A 700 21.62 -5.54 26.62
N SER A 701 20.88 -5.05 27.63
CA SER A 701 20.40 -3.65 27.60
C SER A 701 20.27 -3.06 29.00
N GLY A 702 20.50 -1.75 29.10
CA GLY A 702 20.11 -0.95 30.26
C GLY A 702 18.92 -0.07 29.90
N GLN A 703 17.93 0.01 30.79
CA GLN A 703 16.71 0.80 30.57
C GLN A 703 16.50 1.78 31.72
N VAL A 704 15.88 2.91 31.40
CA VAL A 704 15.50 3.97 32.33
C VAL A 704 14.08 4.40 32.01
N LEU A 705 13.25 4.53 33.04
CA LEU A 705 11.91 5.10 32.97
C LEU A 705 11.84 6.27 33.96
N LEU A 706 11.57 7.46 33.44
CA LEU A 706 11.20 8.62 34.25
C LEU A 706 9.70 8.72 34.28
N ARG A 707 9.15 9.03 35.46
CA ARG A 707 7.72 9.14 35.71
C ARG A 707 7.47 10.45 36.44
N TYR A 708 6.49 11.22 35.98
CA TYR A 708 6.13 12.49 36.58
C TYR A 708 4.61 12.64 36.64
N GLY A 709 4.06 12.76 37.85
CA GLY A 709 2.65 13.02 38.06
C GLY A 709 2.32 14.46 37.66
N LEU A 710 1.64 14.63 36.54
CA LEU A 710 1.21 15.95 36.07
C LEU A 710 0.02 16.44 36.91
N VAL A 711 -0.92 15.54 37.18
CA VAL A 711 -2.01 15.63 38.16
C VAL A 711 -2.25 14.23 38.71
N ASP A 712 -3.04 14.06 39.77
CA ASP A 712 -3.20 12.77 40.45
C ASP A 712 -3.60 11.60 39.53
N ASN A 713 -4.32 11.88 38.43
CA ASN A 713 -4.78 10.87 37.47
C ASN A 713 -4.01 10.85 36.14
N ILE A 714 -2.98 11.69 35.94
CA ILE A 714 -2.22 11.76 34.69
C ILE A 714 -0.73 11.79 34.99
N GLU A 715 -0.02 10.80 34.46
CA GLU A 715 1.42 10.67 34.60
C GLU A 715 2.09 10.77 33.22
N LEU A 716 3.09 11.63 33.12
CA LEU A 716 3.99 11.71 31.98
C LEU A 716 5.19 10.81 32.22
N ARG A 717 5.49 9.97 31.23
CA ARG A 717 6.53 8.97 31.29
C ARG A 717 7.52 9.14 30.13
N LEU A 718 8.80 8.96 30.43
CA LEU A 718 9.88 8.98 29.44
C LEU A 718 10.70 7.71 29.59
N PHE A 719 10.62 6.84 28.59
CA PHE A 719 11.38 5.59 28.55
C PHE A 719 12.58 5.73 27.60
N TYR A 720 13.74 5.27 28.03
CA TYR A 720 14.96 5.31 27.25
C TYR A 720 15.84 4.09 27.51
N THR A 721 16.50 3.62 26.45
CA THR A 721 17.49 2.53 26.51
C THR A 721 18.89 3.12 26.27
N PRO A 722 19.58 3.62 27.32
CA PRO A 722 20.87 4.29 27.16
C PRO A 722 21.97 3.42 26.55
N TYR A 723 21.90 2.10 26.74
CA TYR A 723 22.78 1.17 26.06
C TYR A 723 22.04 -0.12 25.71
N GLU A 724 22.37 -0.67 24.55
CA GLU A 724 21.89 -1.94 24.02
C GLU A 724 23.03 -2.59 23.23
N VAL A 725 23.20 -3.90 23.41
CA VAL A 725 24.17 -4.73 22.69
C VAL A 725 23.41 -5.93 22.13
N GLN A 726 23.37 -6.08 20.81
CA GLN A 726 22.77 -7.22 20.13
C GLN A 726 23.89 -8.12 19.56
N GLN A 727 23.87 -9.40 19.93
CA GLN A 727 24.82 -10.41 19.44
C GLN A 727 24.20 -11.22 18.31
N HIS A 728 24.76 -11.08 17.11
CA HIS A 728 24.41 -11.85 15.92
C HIS A 728 25.44 -12.95 15.67
N ARG A 729 25.08 -13.94 14.84
CA ARG A 729 26.00 -15.02 14.43
C ARG A 729 27.24 -14.54 13.66
N THR A 730 27.20 -13.32 13.13
CA THR A 730 28.24 -12.71 12.29
C THR A 730 28.98 -11.55 12.96
N GLY A 731 28.58 -11.12 14.16
CA GLY A 731 29.16 -9.98 14.89
C GLY A 731 28.25 -9.43 15.99
N SER A 732 28.69 -8.40 16.70
CA SER A 732 27.90 -7.71 17.75
C SER A 732 27.70 -6.24 17.41
N GLU A 733 26.50 -5.72 17.59
CA GLU A 733 26.17 -4.29 17.46
C GLU A 733 25.94 -3.69 18.85
N ALA A 734 26.40 -2.46 19.08
CA ALA A 734 26.28 -1.77 20.36
C ALA A 734 26.00 -0.29 20.17
N GLY A 735 25.24 0.32 21.08
CA GLY A 735 24.68 1.65 20.91
C GLY A 735 23.56 1.92 21.89
N SER A 736 22.76 2.95 21.63
CA SER A 736 21.57 3.33 22.39
C SER A 736 20.29 2.99 21.64
N GLY A 737 19.25 2.58 22.35
CA GLY A 737 17.91 2.36 21.82
C GLY A 737 17.09 3.66 21.74
N PRO A 738 15.82 3.57 21.32
CA PRO A 738 14.98 4.73 21.10
C PRO A 738 14.50 5.43 22.37
N LEU A 739 14.11 6.69 22.20
CA LEU A 739 13.38 7.47 23.19
C LEU A 739 11.87 7.32 22.97
N ALA A 740 11.13 6.91 24.00
CA ALA A 740 9.68 6.82 23.96
C ALA A 740 9.03 7.78 24.96
N PHE A 741 8.07 8.56 24.45
CA PHE A 741 7.20 9.41 25.24
C PHE A 741 5.94 8.63 25.55
N ASP A 742 5.50 8.69 26.80
CA ASP A 742 4.39 7.89 27.25
C ASP A 742 3.52 8.71 28.20
N THR A 743 2.20 8.57 28.08
CA THR A 743 1.23 9.18 28.97
C THR A 743 0.35 8.08 29.56
N LYS A 744 0.36 7.96 30.88
CA LYS A 744 -0.55 7.09 31.62
C LYS A 744 -1.67 7.93 32.23
N ILE A 745 -2.88 7.44 32.13
CA ILE A 745 -4.09 8.04 32.68
C ILE A 745 -4.74 7.01 33.58
N HIS A 746 -4.87 7.30 34.87
CA HIS A 746 -5.70 6.52 35.77
C HIS A 746 -7.17 6.83 35.48
N LEU A 747 -7.96 5.80 35.19
CA LEU A 747 -9.37 5.94 34.85
C LEU A 747 -10.25 5.69 36.07
N TRP A 748 -9.95 4.66 36.87
CA TRP A 748 -10.66 4.35 38.10
C TRP A 748 -9.99 3.36 39.06
N ASP A 749 -10.37 3.46 40.33
CA ASP A 749 -10.07 2.49 41.38
C ASP A 749 -10.91 1.22 41.28
N ALA A 750 -10.40 0.13 41.84
CA ALA A 750 -11.09 -1.15 41.88
C ALA A 750 -12.41 -1.07 42.66
N TRP A 751 -13.47 -1.67 42.13
CA TRP A 751 -14.75 -1.82 42.84
C TRP A 751 -14.83 -3.23 43.41
N GLU A 752 -14.27 -3.41 44.61
CA GLU A 752 -14.16 -4.72 45.27
C GLU A 752 -15.49 -5.45 45.38
N GLU A 753 -16.59 -4.75 45.67
CA GLU A 753 -17.94 -5.36 45.79
C GLU A 753 -18.42 -6.01 44.48
N TYR A 754 -18.01 -5.44 43.34
CA TYR A 754 -18.47 -5.85 42.01
C TYR A 754 -17.41 -6.65 41.23
N PHE A 755 -16.24 -6.91 41.82
CA PHE A 755 -15.09 -7.54 41.15
C PHE A 755 -14.68 -6.81 39.86
N ILE A 756 -14.84 -5.48 39.82
CA ILE A 756 -14.37 -4.66 38.71
C ILE A 756 -12.95 -4.19 39.05
N PRO A 757 -11.95 -4.45 38.20
CA PRO A 757 -10.57 -4.03 38.44
C PRO A 757 -10.47 -2.51 38.42
N ALA A 758 -9.44 -1.94 39.06
CA ALA A 758 -8.98 -0.61 38.74
C ALA A 758 -8.58 -0.58 37.25
N ALA A 759 -8.70 0.56 36.58
CA ALA A 759 -8.28 0.69 35.20
C ALA A 759 -7.49 1.94 34.92
N GLY A 760 -6.53 1.80 34.02
CA GLY A 760 -5.73 2.87 33.45
C GLY A 760 -5.66 2.75 31.93
N PHE A 761 -5.23 3.81 31.28
CA PHE A 761 -4.95 3.86 29.85
C PHE A 761 -3.57 4.47 29.62
N GLU A 762 -2.84 3.89 28.68
CA GLU A 762 -1.50 4.34 28.30
C GLU A 762 -1.45 4.62 26.81
N LEU A 763 -0.80 5.72 26.45
CA LEU A 763 -0.46 6.08 25.09
C LEU A 763 1.05 6.29 24.99
N THR A 764 1.70 5.55 24.11
CA THR A 764 3.16 5.59 23.92
C THR A 764 3.48 6.01 22.48
N ILE A 765 4.49 6.86 22.30
CA ILE A 765 5.08 7.21 21.02
C ILE A 765 6.59 6.93 21.10
N THR A 766 7.04 5.90 20.39
CA THR A 766 8.47 5.59 20.25
C THR A 766 9.05 6.41 19.10
N THR A 767 10.20 7.03 19.30
CA THR A 767 10.85 7.91 18.32
C THR A 767 12.27 7.44 17.98
N PRO A 768 12.80 7.77 16.79
CA PRO A 768 14.21 7.53 16.45
C PRO A 768 15.18 8.45 17.20
N TRP A 769 14.71 9.27 18.15
CA TRP A 769 15.57 10.24 18.82
C TRP A 769 16.50 9.54 19.80
N LEU A 770 17.75 10.03 19.84
CA LEU A 770 18.83 9.51 20.70
C LEU A 770 19.25 8.05 20.43
N SER A 771 18.58 7.32 19.53
CA SER A 771 18.99 5.99 19.13
C SER A 771 20.23 6.01 18.26
N SER A 772 21.10 5.02 18.43
CA SER A 772 22.20 4.76 17.51
C SER A 772 21.66 4.23 16.18
N THR A 773 22.39 4.44 15.08
CA THR A 773 21.93 4.05 13.72
C THR A 773 21.59 2.56 13.60
N ALA A 774 22.25 1.70 14.38
CA ALA A 774 21.96 0.27 14.45
C ALA A 774 20.59 -0.07 15.08
N PHE A 775 20.07 0.81 15.93
CA PHE A 775 18.86 0.60 16.73
C PHE A 775 17.79 1.65 16.47
N GLN A 776 17.81 2.31 15.31
CA GLN A 776 16.91 3.40 14.99
C GLN A 776 15.56 2.85 14.50
N PRO A 777 14.48 2.91 15.32
CA PRO A 777 13.18 2.48 14.85
C PRO A 777 12.56 3.54 13.93
N SER A 778 11.45 3.18 13.30
CA SER A 778 10.51 4.19 12.80
C SER A 778 9.78 4.84 13.98
N THR A 779 9.28 6.07 13.82
CA THR A 779 8.36 6.64 14.82
C THR A 779 7.10 5.77 14.86
N SER A 780 6.79 5.19 16.01
CA SER A 780 5.67 4.27 16.13
C SER A 780 4.78 4.56 17.36
N PRO A 781 3.46 4.67 17.17
CA PRO A 781 2.51 4.77 18.28
C PRO A 781 2.19 3.39 18.88
N GLY A 782 1.78 3.39 20.14
CA GLY A 782 1.19 2.26 20.82
C GLY A 782 0.24 2.72 21.92
N PHE A 783 -0.64 1.83 22.35
CA PHE A 783 -1.52 2.08 23.47
C PHE A 783 -1.79 0.79 24.26
N SER A 784 -2.12 0.92 25.54
CA SER A 784 -2.61 -0.19 26.35
C SER A 784 -3.66 0.27 27.37
N PHE A 785 -4.60 -0.63 27.66
CA PHE A 785 -5.43 -0.56 28.85
C PHE A 785 -4.76 -1.37 29.94
N ASN A 786 -4.74 -0.83 31.15
CA ASN A 786 -4.12 -1.39 32.33
C ASN A 786 -5.18 -1.73 33.35
N PHE A 787 -5.04 -2.85 34.05
CA PHE A 787 -6.00 -3.29 35.03
C PHE A 787 -5.29 -3.85 36.25
N ASP A 788 -5.75 -3.45 37.43
CA ASP A 788 -5.26 -3.95 38.72
C ASP A 788 -6.46 -4.49 39.50
N GLN A 789 -6.32 -5.68 40.05
CA GLN A 789 -7.41 -6.35 40.75
C GLN A 789 -6.92 -7.13 41.95
N ASP A 790 -7.49 -6.82 43.12
CA ASP A 790 -7.30 -7.64 44.30
C ASP A 790 -8.11 -8.93 44.19
N LEU A 791 -7.42 -10.04 44.29
CA LEU A 791 -7.98 -11.38 44.36
C LEU A 791 -7.92 -11.90 45.80
N PRO A 792 -8.74 -12.92 46.14
CA PRO A 792 -8.64 -13.59 47.43
C PRO A 792 -7.21 -14.05 47.74
N PHE A 793 -6.88 -14.09 49.03
CA PHE A 793 -5.55 -14.47 49.56
C PHE A 793 -4.46 -13.42 49.36
N ASP A 794 -4.83 -12.14 49.29
CA ASP A 794 -3.92 -10.99 49.18
C ASP A 794 -3.06 -11.10 47.91
N ILE A 795 -3.70 -11.49 46.80
CA ILE A 795 -3.04 -11.61 45.50
C ILE A 795 -3.49 -10.43 44.64
N GLY A 796 -2.56 -9.55 44.31
CA GLY A 796 -2.78 -8.51 43.29
C GLY A 796 -2.64 -9.12 41.90
N LEU A 797 -3.64 -8.95 41.05
CA LEU A 797 -3.60 -9.34 39.64
C LEU A 797 -3.54 -8.08 38.77
N GLU A 798 -2.40 -7.89 38.13
CA GLU A 798 -2.18 -6.86 37.13
C GLU A 798 -2.31 -7.48 35.74
N TYR A 799 -2.95 -6.79 34.79
CA TYR A 799 -2.99 -7.21 33.40
C TYR A 799 -3.22 -6.05 32.45
N ASN A 800 -2.59 -6.11 31.27
CA ASN A 800 -2.76 -5.11 30.23
C ASN A 800 -3.16 -5.72 28.90
N PHE A 801 -3.92 -4.96 28.13
CA PHE A 801 -4.26 -5.27 26.74
C PHE A 801 -3.98 -4.06 25.87
N GLY A 802 -3.21 -4.24 24.82
CA GLY A 802 -2.79 -3.12 23.98
C GLY A 802 -2.45 -3.49 22.56
N ALA A 803 -2.08 -2.49 21.79
CA ALA A 803 -1.50 -2.68 20.47
C ALA A 803 -0.40 -1.66 20.22
N THR A 804 0.63 -2.08 19.49
CA THR A 804 1.74 -1.20 19.10
C THR A 804 2.00 -1.36 17.62
N ASP A 805 2.22 -0.24 16.94
CA ASP A 805 2.68 -0.20 15.55
C ASP A 805 4.18 -0.51 15.50
N TYR A 806 4.60 -1.31 14.53
CA TYR A 806 5.99 -1.73 14.43
C TYR A 806 6.41 -2.00 12.99
N ALA A 807 7.63 -1.59 12.62
CA ALA A 807 8.16 -1.76 11.26
C ALA A 807 8.57 -3.22 10.98
N ASN A 808 7.91 -3.86 10.01
CA ASN A 808 8.11 -5.24 9.60
C ASN A 808 9.61 -5.54 9.30
N PRO A 809 10.21 -6.59 9.89
CA PRO A 809 11.64 -6.88 9.69
C PRO A 809 11.96 -7.34 8.25
N GLY A 810 10.97 -7.85 7.52
CA GLY A 810 11.06 -8.23 6.09
C GLY A 810 10.96 -7.05 5.13
N GLY A 811 10.54 -5.88 5.61
CA GLY A 811 10.40 -4.66 4.84
C GLY A 811 10.21 -3.46 5.75
N LEU A 812 11.30 -2.75 6.08
CA LEU A 812 11.34 -1.61 7.01
C LEU A 812 10.43 -0.42 6.62
N SER A 813 9.75 -0.48 5.47
CA SER A 813 8.74 0.49 5.02
C SER A 813 7.30 0.03 5.24
N GLN A 814 7.08 -1.17 5.76
CA GLN A 814 5.77 -1.71 6.13
C GLN A 814 5.68 -1.67 7.66
N SER A 815 4.63 -1.07 8.21
CA SER A 815 4.35 -1.11 9.64
C SER A 815 3.11 -1.96 9.90
N GLU A 816 3.13 -2.74 10.97
CA GLU A 816 2.04 -3.63 11.36
C GLU A 816 1.64 -3.38 12.81
N TRP A 817 0.33 -3.29 13.04
CA TRP A 817 -0.23 -3.26 14.39
C TRP A 817 -0.24 -4.66 14.97
N GLN A 818 0.37 -4.79 16.14
CA GLN A 818 0.47 -6.05 16.85
C GLN A 818 -0.22 -5.94 18.20
N PHE A 819 -1.18 -6.83 18.44
CA PHE A 819 -1.83 -6.96 19.76
C PHE A 819 -0.84 -7.52 20.78
N ALA A 820 -0.83 -6.96 21.98
CA ALA A 820 -0.04 -7.41 23.11
C ALA A 820 -0.96 -7.60 24.34
N SER A 821 -0.68 -8.64 25.12
CA SER A 821 -1.30 -8.81 26.43
C SER A 821 -0.29 -9.25 27.47
N GLN A 822 -0.39 -8.68 28.67
CA GLN A 822 0.54 -8.92 29.76
C GLN A 822 -0.24 -9.17 31.03
N TRP A 823 0.37 -9.89 31.98
CA TRP A 823 -0.22 -10.11 33.28
C TRP A 823 0.83 -10.41 34.33
N ALA A 824 0.51 -10.13 35.59
CA ALA A 824 1.28 -10.52 36.76
C ALA A 824 0.33 -10.81 37.94
N ALA A 825 0.59 -11.89 38.66
CA ALA A 825 -0.02 -12.18 39.94
C ALA A 825 1.05 -11.98 41.03
N GLN A 826 0.87 -10.98 41.87
CA GLN A 826 1.79 -10.56 42.92
C GLN A 826 1.20 -10.86 44.29
N ARG A 827 2.06 -11.17 45.25
CA ARG A 827 1.71 -11.30 46.66
C ARG A 827 2.83 -10.83 47.57
N ASP A 828 2.47 -10.07 48.58
CA ASP A 828 3.37 -9.67 49.66
C ASP A 828 3.62 -10.86 50.61
N ILE A 829 4.89 -11.22 50.76
CA ILE A 829 5.35 -12.28 51.68
C ILE A 829 5.74 -11.67 53.03
N THR A 830 6.28 -10.46 53.00
CA THR A 830 6.47 -9.58 54.16
C THR A 830 6.02 -8.18 53.78
N GLU A 831 5.99 -7.25 54.76
CA GLU A 831 5.69 -5.83 54.51
C GLU A 831 6.64 -5.16 53.49
N ASP A 832 7.83 -5.74 53.28
CA ASP A 832 8.88 -5.17 52.41
C ASP A 832 9.18 -6.04 51.18
N VAL A 833 8.66 -7.27 51.13
CA VAL A 833 9.04 -8.24 50.09
C VAL A 833 7.80 -8.82 49.44
N ALA A 834 7.65 -8.54 48.14
CA ALA A 834 6.64 -9.15 47.28
C ALA A 834 7.27 -10.16 46.35
N ILE A 835 6.54 -11.23 46.03
CA ILE A 835 6.87 -12.15 44.94
C ILE A 835 5.79 -12.07 43.89
N PHE A 836 6.16 -12.26 42.63
CA PHE A 836 5.18 -12.28 41.54
C PHE A 836 5.48 -13.36 40.51
N PHE A 837 4.43 -13.81 39.85
CA PHE A 837 4.48 -14.62 38.63
C PHE A 837 3.89 -13.81 37.50
N ASN A 838 4.54 -13.75 36.35
CA ASN A 838 4.10 -12.91 35.26
C ASN A 838 4.26 -13.58 33.90
N GLY A 839 3.67 -12.96 32.90
CA GLY A 839 3.87 -13.38 31.53
C GLY A 839 3.36 -12.35 30.54
N TYR A 840 3.74 -12.56 29.29
CA TYR A 840 3.20 -11.81 28.17
C TYR A 840 2.96 -12.70 26.96
N TYR A 841 1.99 -12.26 26.16
CA TYR A 841 1.75 -12.73 24.81
C TYR A 841 2.17 -11.63 23.84
N ASN A 842 2.89 -12.04 22.81
CA ASN A 842 3.51 -11.24 21.79
C ASN A 842 4.64 -10.34 22.32
N ARG A 843 4.34 -9.31 23.12
CA ARG A 843 5.30 -8.27 23.57
C ARG A 843 4.92 -7.62 24.90
N THR A 844 5.81 -6.79 25.44
CA THR A 844 5.58 -5.94 26.63
C THR A 844 5.11 -4.53 26.25
N SER A 845 4.41 -3.82 27.14
CA SER A 845 3.81 -2.47 26.92
C SER A 845 4.89 -1.40 26.87
N LEU A 846 5.89 -1.51 27.75
CA LEU A 846 7.12 -0.76 27.60
C LEU A 846 7.93 -1.34 26.42
N PRO A 847 8.56 -0.49 25.58
CA PRO A 847 9.29 -0.92 24.38
C PRO A 847 10.63 -1.56 24.74
N ARG A 848 10.59 -2.67 25.47
CA ARG A 848 11.76 -3.37 26.04
C ARG A 848 12.48 -4.26 25.04
N VAL A 849 11.92 -4.42 23.83
CA VAL A 849 12.49 -5.24 22.76
C VAL A 849 12.26 -4.60 21.39
N THR A 850 13.22 -3.78 20.97
CA THR A 850 13.40 -3.33 19.58
C THR A 850 13.97 -4.49 18.77
N HIS A 851 13.11 -5.36 18.22
CA HIS A 851 13.59 -6.24 17.15
C HIS A 851 13.93 -5.36 15.97
N HIS A 852 15.16 -5.32 15.51
CA HIS A 852 15.51 -5.00 14.12
C HIS A 852 16.87 -5.62 13.88
N HIS A 853 16.96 -6.70 13.11
CA HIS A 853 17.65 -6.61 11.82
C HIS A 853 17.58 -7.88 10.96
N LYS A 854 17.69 -7.54 9.69
CA LYS A 854 17.75 -8.28 8.44
C LYS A 854 19.09 -9.02 8.28
N GLU A 855 19.08 -10.34 8.12
CA GLU A 855 20.25 -11.06 7.61
C GLU A 855 20.28 -10.88 6.07
N ILE A 856 21.05 -9.91 5.57
CA ILE A 856 21.38 -9.83 4.13
C ILE A 856 22.65 -10.62 3.87
N SER A 857 22.49 -11.66 3.05
CA SER A 857 23.49 -12.37 2.22
C SER A 857 24.85 -12.69 2.86
N LYS A 858 25.08 -13.97 3.10
CA LYS A 858 26.43 -14.52 3.19
C LYS A 858 27.08 -14.47 1.81
N ASP A 859 28.03 -13.56 1.59
CA ASP A 859 29.00 -13.69 0.50
C ASP A 859 29.86 -14.93 0.76
N GLN A 860 29.44 -16.07 0.20
CA GLN A 860 30.31 -17.23 0.06
C GLN A 860 30.92 -17.16 -1.33
N PRO A 861 32.25 -16.92 -1.45
CA PRO A 861 32.91 -16.92 -2.75
C PRO A 861 32.73 -18.30 -3.39
N GLN A 862 31.86 -18.41 -4.40
CA GLN A 862 31.77 -19.61 -5.21
C GLN A 862 32.67 -19.46 -6.44
N VAL A 863 33.47 -20.49 -6.64
CA VAL A 863 34.36 -20.61 -7.78
C VAL A 863 33.53 -21.14 -8.95
N ILE A 864 33.15 -20.25 -9.88
CA ILE A 864 32.45 -20.62 -11.09
C ILE A 864 33.49 -20.93 -12.16
N CYS A 865 33.52 -22.17 -12.63
CA CYS A 865 34.34 -22.58 -13.77
C CYS A 865 33.41 -22.69 -14.99
N SER A 866 33.79 -22.11 -16.14
CA SER A 866 32.99 -22.21 -17.37
C SER A 866 32.91 -23.66 -17.85
N GLU A 867 31.71 -24.13 -18.21
CA GLU A 867 31.43 -25.52 -18.66
C GLU A 867 32.06 -25.93 -20.01
N SER A 868 33.11 -25.26 -20.47
CA SER A 868 33.84 -25.70 -21.65
C SER A 868 35.06 -26.53 -21.26
N ASN A 869 34.88 -27.85 -21.33
CA ASN A 869 35.90 -28.89 -21.47
C ASN A 869 36.49 -29.49 -20.15
N PRO A 870 36.15 -30.75 -19.78
CA PRO A 870 36.60 -31.40 -18.53
C PRO A 870 38.10 -31.77 -18.48
N GLN A 871 38.92 -31.33 -19.43
CA GLN A 871 40.33 -31.75 -19.59
C GLN A 871 41.35 -30.66 -19.24
N ASP A 872 40.94 -29.40 -19.05
CA ASP A 872 41.88 -28.32 -18.71
C ASP A 872 41.83 -28.03 -17.19
N GLY A 873 42.91 -28.40 -16.49
CA GLY A 873 43.03 -28.19 -15.05
C GLY A 873 42.90 -26.73 -14.64
N HIS A 874 41.86 -26.42 -13.86
CA HIS A 874 41.68 -25.30 -12.91
C HIS A 874 42.24 -23.91 -13.28
N THR A 875 42.38 -23.55 -14.56
CA THR A 875 42.92 -22.23 -14.99
C THR A 875 41.84 -21.22 -15.41
N HIS A 876 40.57 -21.64 -15.49
CA HIS A 876 39.43 -20.80 -15.88
C HIS A 876 38.31 -20.72 -14.82
N CYS A 877 38.72 -20.79 -13.56
CA CYS A 877 37.81 -20.69 -12.44
C CYS A 877 37.88 -19.25 -11.90
N LYS A 878 36.79 -18.50 -12.01
CA LYS A 878 36.70 -17.14 -11.47
C LYS A 878 35.89 -17.18 -10.19
N THR A 879 36.45 -16.66 -9.09
CA THR A 879 35.68 -16.37 -7.89
C THR A 879 34.74 -15.21 -8.22
N VAL A 880 33.44 -15.46 -8.14
CA VAL A 880 32.43 -14.41 -8.36
C VAL A 880 31.64 -14.27 -7.07
N ASP A 881 31.62 -13.06 -6.51
CA ASP A 881 30.73 -12.72 -5.40
C ASP A 881 29.31 -12.74 -5.96
N ARG A 882 28.56 -13.79 -5.63
CA ARG A 882 27.18 -13.97 -6.06
C ARG A 882 26.30 -13.78 -4.84
N ILE A 883 25.56 -12.67 -4.80
CA ILE A 883 24.52 -12.41 -3.80
C ILE A 883 23.43 -13.46 -4.03
N ILE A 884 23.37 -14.49 -3.18
CA ILE A 884 22.26 -15.44 -3.18
C ILE A 884 21.22 -14.89 -2.23
N ASN A 885 20.15 -14.30 -2.79
CA ASN A 885 18.93 -14.04 -2.04
C ASN A 885 18.26 -15.39 -1.76
N VAL A 886 18.57 -16.01 -0.63
CA VAL A 886 17.81 -17.18 -0.15
C VAL A 886 16.52 -16.64 0.48
N ALA A 887 15.46 -16.56 -0.32
CA ALA A 887 14.11 -16.45 0.22
C ALA A 887 13.75 -17.82 0.83
N THR A 888 13.88 -17.96 2.14
CA THR A 888 13.37 -19.13 2.85
C THR A 888 11.85 -18.98 2.95
N THR A 889 11.12 -19.45 1.94
CA THR A 889 9.65 -19.60 2.03
C THR A 889 9.37 -20.80 2.94
N VAL A 890 9.17 -20.55 4.23
CA VAL A 890 8.59 -21.57 5.13
C VAL A 890 7.08 -21.54 4.93
N LEU A 891 6.56 -22.54 4.21
CA LEU A 891 5.12 -22.84 4.21
C LEU A 891 4.76 -23.45 5.57
N VAL A 892 4.17 -22.66 6.47
CA VAL A 892 3.53 -23.19 7.69
C VAL A 892 2.01 -23.22 7.47
N PRO A 893 1.33 -24.33 7.79
CA PRO A 893 -0.13 -24.44 7.71
C PRO A 893 -0.84 -23.41 8.60
N SER A 894 -1.98 -22.93 8.11
CA SER A 894 -2.73 -21.74 8.54
C SER A 894 -3.51 -21.84 9.86
N ASP A 895 -3.08 -22.64 10.85
CA ASP A 895 -3.82 -22.77 12.11
C ASP A 895 -2.85 -22.65 13.29
N VAL A 896 -2.81 -21.44 13.88
CA VAL A 896 -1.91 -20.93 14.95
C VAL A 896 -0.45 -20.76 14.49
N ASP A 897 -0.02 -19.51 14.33
CA ASP A 897 1.38 -19.19 14.02
C ASP A 897 2.29 -19.55 15.22
N PRO A 898 3.17 -20.56 15.12
CA PRO A 898 4.07 -20.96 16.21
C PRO A 898 5.18 -19.92 16.49
N SER A 899 5.20 -18.79 15.77
CA SER A 899 6.20 -17.72 15.89
C SER A 899 5.83 -16.58 16.86
N VAL A 900 4.60 -16.52 17.41
CA VAL A 900 4.23 -15.45 18.34
C VAL A 900 4.86 -15.68 19.72
N PRO A 901 5.71 -14.76 20.24
CA PRO A 901 6.39 -14.95 21.51
C PRO A 901 5.39 -15.06 22.67
N VAL A 902 5.51 -16.10 23.49
CA VAL A 902 4.88 -16.19 24.81
C VAL A 902 5.96 -16.44 25.85
N VAL A 903 5.99 -15.62 26.89
CA VAL A 903 6.99 -15.71 27.95
C VAL A 903 6.29 -15.81 29.29
N LEU A 904 6.81 -16.69 30.14
CA LEU A 904 6.34 -16.90 31.49
C LEU A 904 7.52 -16.77 32.45
N GLY A 905 7.32 -16.06 33.55
CA GLY A 905 8.38 -15.79 34.50
C GLY A 905 7.86 -15.53 35.89
N GLY A 906 8.79 -15.09 36.71
CA GLY A 906 8.50 -14.63 38.04
C GLY A 906 9.67 -13.83 38.58
N GLY A 907 9.43 -13.18 39.70
CA GLY A 907 10.38 -12.27 40.28
C GLY A 907 10.00 -11.89 41.68
N LEU A 908 10.73 -10.92 42.18
CA LEU A 908 10.50 -10.35 43.50
C LEU A 908 10.73 -8.85 43.47
N ILE A 909 10.06 -8.20 44.40
CA ILE A 909 10.21 -6.78 44.72
C ILE A 909 10.63 -6.71 46.18
N TRP A 910 11.65 -5.90 46.48
CA TRP A 910 12.13 -5.62 47.82
C TRP A 910 12.17 -4.11 48.05
N THR A 911 11.20 -3.61 48.81
CA THR A 911 11.14 -2.22 49.25
C THR A 911 12.08 -2.02 50.43
N LEU A 912 13.14 -1.23 50.25
CA LEU A 912 14.15 -0.99 51.29
C LEU A 912 13.65 0.04 52.31
N ASP A 913 12.97 1.07 51.80
CA ASP A 913 12.31 2.13 52.54
C ASP A 913 11.24 2.76 51.64
N ASP A 914 10.60 3.83 52.10
CA ASP A 914 9.54 4.51 51.34
C ASP A 914 10.05 5.24 50.09
N HIS A 915 11.36 5.27 49.83
CA HIS A 915 11.98 5.98 48.71
C HIS A 915 12.65 5.06 47.71
N ILE A 916 13.06 3.85 48.10
CA ILE A 916 13.83 2.93 47.25
C ILE A 916 13.22 1.53 47.24
N GLN A 917 13.03 1.00 46.04
CA GLN A 917 12.62 -0.36 45.79
C GLN A 917 13.61 -1.04 44.85
N LEU A 918 13.99 -2.29 45.16
CA LEU A 918 14.77 -3.16 44.29
C LEU A 918 13.85 -4.21 43.69
N PHE A 919 14.09 -4.60 42.44
CA PHE A 919 13.31 -5.65 41.80
C PHE A 919 14.16 -6.51 40.88
N GLY A 920 13.70 -7.74 40.66
CA GLY A 920 14.33 -8.66 39.73
C GLY A 920 13.32 -9.60 39.10
N ASN A 921 13.50 -9.88 37.81
CA ASN A 921 12.66 -10.78 37.03
C ASN A 921 13.53 -11.83 36.33
N ALA A 922 13.03 -13.06 36.27
CA ALA A 922 13.53 -14.10 35.39
C ALA A 922 12.36 -14.82 34.72
N ALA A 923 12.42 -14.94 33.40
CA ALA A 923 11.37 -15.52 32.58
C ALA A 923 11.94 -16.39 31.46
N ALA A 924 11.15 -17.34 30.98
CA ALA A 924 11.53 -18.23 29.90
C ALA A 924 10.44 -18.25 28.83
N GLY A 925 10.87 -18.36 27.59
CA GLY A 925 10.01 -18.54 26.45
C GLY A 925 9.36 -19.91 26.40
N VAL A 926 8.08 -19.96 26.06
CA VAL A 926 7.32 -21.22 25.89
C VAL A 926 6.93 -21.52 24.44
N THR A 927 7.31 -20.65 23.50
CA THR A 927 7.09 -20.85 22.05
C THR A 927 8.42 -20.78 21.28
N GLN A 928 8.41 -21.19 20.01
CA GLN A 928 9.59 -21.13 19.14
C GLN A 928 10.03 -19.68 18.85
N GLY A 929 9.08 -18.73 18.89
CA GLY A 929 9.33 -17.31 18.77
C GLY A 929 9.69 -16.62 20.09
N SER A 930 9.80 -17.34 21.20
CA SER A 930 10.17 -16.72 22.48
C SER A 930 11.68 -16.81 22.75
N PRO A 931 12.26 -15.85 23.50
CA PRO A 931 13.65 -15.97 23.94
C PRO A 931 13.83 -17.16 24.89
N GLY A 932 14.97 -17.84 24.82
CA GLY A 932 15.25 -18.97 25.73
C GLY A 932 15.31 -18.57 27.20
N LEU A 933 15.69 -17.31 27.49
CA LEU A 933 15.74 -16.71 28.82
C LEU A 933 15.60 -15.20 28.69
N GLN A 934 14.86 -14.58 29.60
CA GLN A 934 14.84 -13.13 29.80
C GLN A 934 15.05 -12.86 31.29
N THR A 935 15.96 -11.96 31.64
CA THR A 935 16.19 -11.59 33.04
C THR A 935 16.61 -10.13 33.15
N TYR A 936 16.18 -9.47 34.20
CA TYR A 936 16.65 -8.14 34.53
C TYR A 936 16.61 -7.90 36.02
N VAL A 937 17.47 -7.00 36.48
CA VAL A 937 17.44 -6.47 37.84
C VAL A 937 17.46 -4.94 37.77
N GLY A 938 16.74 -4.32 38.67
CA GLY A 938 16.56 -2.88 38.67
C GLY A 938 16.21 -2.32 40.03
N PHE A 939 16.01 -1.02 40.03
CA PHE A 939 15.52 -0.27 41.17
C PHE A 939 14.57 0.83 40.72
N ALA A 940 13.71 1.24 41.65
CA ALA A 940 12.88 2.43 41.55
C ALA A 940 13.22 3.36 42.72
N TRP A 941 13.19 4.66 42.47
CA TRP A 941 13.53 5.69 43.43
C TRP A 941 12.58 6.89 43.33
N THR A 942 12.19 7.43 44.48
CA THR A 942 11.47 8.70 44.63
C THR A 942 12.22 9.61 45.63
N PRO A 943 12.24 10.95 45.41
CA PRO A 943 13.01 11.90 46.21
C PRO A 943 12.45 12.17 47.61
#